data_AF-A0A2A2TJ92-F1
#
_entry.id   AF-A0A2A2TJ92-F1
#
_cell.length_a   1.000
_cell.length_b   1.000
_cell.length_c   1.000
_cell.angle_alpha   90.00
_cell.angle_beta   90.00
_cell.angle_gamma   90.00
#
_symmetry.space_group_name_H-M   'P 1'
#
loop_
_entity.id
_entity.type
_entity.pdbx_description
1 polymer ?
#
loop_
_entity_poly.entity_id
_entity_poly.type
_entity_poly.pdbx_seq_one_letter_code
_entity_poly.pdbx_strand_id
1 'polypeptide(L)'
;MVRELERKSLKGAKFPATAPAANPVFFRTYSRRHSDGTRETWEKVCDRTILGLVELGKLTPEEAQLLESTERNLKALPSGRWLWVGGTDWITKPKNFSGGYNCTSTNLEDWKAFGLMMDLAMMGCGTGAILEPKYINKLPIIRNIIHVNLLGEIGTTPVGQRREETEVKIEGNQVTIFVGDSRQGWVKSYQTILELSSDARFTGDVQITVNLSDVRQAGETLKGFGGVANPIKLPELYTKCANILNKAIGRQLNSVECCLLIDQAAVCIVAGNIRRSAGIRQGIDEDTLFADAKSNLWQQDGAGNWRIDPERDALRMANHTRVFHRKPTLEESIAAVRKQYYSGEGAIQWAGEAVARANCDLLSTKELKTDFLKAYEQGKAGEWLQKRHPDIDEKELEHRLGRYGLNPCGEIIGSNFHCVSGGTLLITRDGMHKIKDLIGCEVEIWNGERWSKVTPFKTGSDRKLYRVRFGDGTYLDATEYHRFFVKDRFTKNYKEVQTKDLMDVSKYSIHTQPFTIEYADGIEIDPSYAYTLGVAVGDGTTDQNNNAKIRLYNRKADLVVAGNKSGEREYDYLPVFKDVTDLGFSGEFLKTLKANPEALNVIASWNRQAILHFIAGLADTDGSNTQSNGIRIYISNRDRAYRLQLLLTKCGIRSSLNLCAHKGSVTNLGVRSQDLYYLQITECQEIPCQRLDVSKGTNAKYKGKWQVIQSVEELPELHDTYCFNEPQHHKGVFGNTLAGNCNLSEIHLNQIDPDNYKEQEEAFTAGALSVAGLLHHKFLEPRYQYSRELDPIVGVSFTGLFDFFVHALGVDWLRWWEQGRPKTPQGIAFKHKEQEYLTRWKDIVNRVVWEYCDRHNLKRPNRCTTVQPSGTKSLLTGASPGWHPPKSQRFLRRITCGKNDPVALACLEYGYAIVPSQSDKDENGNLLNDPFDTRCTEWLVEIPVAVSWADLPGADTIDISKFNALAQMDFYMQVQQFYVTHNTSATIELRENEIEVLGTRIFEAIRDDEGYMSAALLARFDDLQTFPRLPFEPISKERYEQLSKEVEQRRQTDDFHTVLSRYDFGEMSEAGPAGCDSDKCMLPEQSPN
;
A
#
# COMPACT_ATOMS: atom_id res chain seq x y z
N MET A 1 28.29 -22.95 1.72
CA MET A 1 29.36 -22.28 2.49
C MET A 1 28.96 -20.83 2.58
N VAL A 2 28.67 -20.33 3.78
CA VAL A 2 28.48 -18.89 4.00
C VAL A 2 29.87 -18.26 3.99
N ARG A 3 30.07 -17.18 3.23
CA ARG A 3 31.30 -16.39 3.31
C ARG A 3 31.07 -15.35 4.39
N GLU A 4 31.80 -15.45 5.50
CA GLU A 4 31.72 -14.44 6.56
C GLU A 4 32.12 -13.07 5.97
N LEU A 5 31.26 -12.08 6.16
CA LEU A 5 31.60 -10.68 5.89
C LEU A 5 32.58 -10.26 6.98
N GLU A 6 33.86 -10.09 6.62
CA GLU A 6 34.88 -9.56 7.53
C GLU A 6 34.39 -8.22 8.11
N ARG A 7 34.09 -8.19 9.42
CA ARG A 7 33.84 -6.95 10.16
C ARG A 7 35.14 -6.14 10.26
N LYS A 8 35.53 -5.49 9.17
CA LYS A 8 36.58 -4.48 9.18
C LYS A 8 36.11 -3.31 10.02
N SER A 9 36.80 -3.09 11.13
CA SER A 9 36.63 -1.92 12.00
C SER A 9 37.12 -0.66 11.28
N LEU A 10 36.32 -0.20 10.31
CA LEU A 10 36.37 1.16 9.81
C LEU A 10 35.81 2.06 10.91
N LYS A 11 36.44 3.22 11.13
CA LYS A 11 35.91 4.22 12.06
C LYS A 11 34.52 4.62 11.58
N GLY A 12 33.50 4.44 12.45
CA GLY A 12 32.10 4.68 12.13
C GLY A 12 31.87 6.07 11.53
N ALA A 13 30.96 6.15 10.57
CA ALA A 13 30.65 7.38 9.85
C ALA A 13 29.85 8.33 10.76
N LYS A 14 30.57 9.19 11.49
CA LYS A 14 29.95 10.29 12.24
C LYS A 14 29.18 11.21 11.28
N PHE A 15 28.01 11.67 11.70
CA PHE A 15 27.28 12.73 11.00
C PHE A 15 28.18 13.98 10.81
N PRO A 16 28.02 14.75 9.72
CA PRO A 16 28.84 15.92 9.45
C PRO A 16 28.82 16.94 10.60
N ALA A 17 29.96 17.56 10.90
CA ALA A 17 30.02 18.62 11.91
C ALA A 17 29.16 19.86 11.54
N THR A 18 28.94 20.06 10.23
CA THR A 18 28.00 21.05 9.66
C THR A 18 26.52 20.69 9.87
N ALA A 19 26.22 19.52 10.44
CA ALA A 19 24.87 19.04 10.71
C ALA A 19 24.64 18.83 12.23
N PRO A 20 24.73 19.88 13.08
CA PRO A 20 24.65 19.74 14.54
C PRO A 20 23.32 19.15 15.03
N ALA A 21 22.24 19.30 14.26
CA ALA A 21 20.94 18.69 14.52
C ALA A 21 20.83 17.19 14.14
N ALA A 22 21.83 16.61 13.46
CA ALA A 22 21.76 15.25 12.92
C ALA A 22 21.60 14.18 14.00
N ASN A 23 22.37 14.25 15.10
CA ASN A 23 22.28 13.30 16.21
C ASN A 23 20.87 13.24 16.84
N PRO A 24 20.29 14.34 17.38
CA PRO A 24 18.96 14.29 17.96
C PRO A 24 17.87 13.95 16.95
N VAL A 25 18.01 14.37 15.69
CA VAL A 25 17.07 13.97 14.63
C VAL A 25 17.19 12.47 14.32
N PHE A 26 18.39 11.90 14.25
CA PHE A 26 18.58 10.47 13.99
C PHE A 26 17.99 9.59 15.10
N PHE A 27 18.40 9.82 16.34
CA PHE A 27 18.05 8.94 17.46
C PHE A 27 16.55 8.94 17.78
N ARG A 28 15.85 10.07 17.60
CA ARG A 28 14.39 10.16 17.77
C ARG A 28 13.57 9.62 16.59
N THR A 29 14.17 9.35 15.43
CA THR A 29 13.43 9.19 14.16
C THR A 29 13.68 7.89 13.41
N TYR A 30 14.92 7.41 13.38
CA TYR A 30 15.38 6.31 12.52
C TYR A 30 16.01 5.17 13.31
N SER A 31 16.67 5.49 14.43
CA SER A 31 17.20 4.52 15.38
C SER A 31 16.10 3.82 16.17
N ARG A 32 16.00 2.49 16.05
CA ARG A 32 15.09 1.67 16.87
C ARG A 32 15.72 1.29 18.20
N ARG A 33 14.87 0.90 19.17
CA ARG A 33 15.27 0.12 20.36
C ARG A 33 15.19 -1.39 20.04
N HIS A 34 16.08 -2.18 20.63
CA HIS A 34 16.00 -3.64 20.67
C HIS A 34 15.43 -4.12 22.02
N SER A 35 15.07 -5.41 22.10
CA SER A 35 14.51 -6.03 23.32
C SER A 35 15.53 -6.21 24.46
N ASP A 36 16.81 -5.94 24.22
CA ASP A 36 17.88 -5.91 25.23
C ASP A 36 18.07 -4.49 25.85
N GLY A 37 17.22 -3.53 25.48
CA GLY A 37 17.31 -2.13 25.88
C GLY A 37 18.27 -1.28 25.05
N THR A 38 19.07 -1.87 24.15
CA THR A 38 20.03 -1.11 23.33
C THR A 38 19.36 -0.38 22.18
N ARG A 39 19.95 0.75 21.78
CA ARG A 39 19.52 1.58 20.64
C ARG A 39 20.36 1.29 19.40
N GLU A 40 19.85 1.59 18.21
CA GLU A 40 20.58 1.44 16.94
C GLU A 40 21.53 2.62 16.70
N THR A 41 22.79 2.35 16.34
CA THR A 41 23.71 3.37 15.79
C THR A 41 23.45 3.58 14.30
N TRP A 42 24.07 4.59 13.69
CA TRP A 42 23.95 4.82 12.24
C TRP A 42 24.38 3.59 11.43
N GLU A 43 25.47 2.92 11.85
CA GLU A 43 25.98 1.70 11.23
C GLU A 43 24.98 0.55 11.34
N LYS A 44 24.36 0.33 12.51
CA LYS A 44 23.32 -0.70 12.70
C LYS A 44 22.11 -0.45 11.79
N VAL A 45 21.70 0.81 11.62
CA VAL A 45 20.61 1.17 10.69
C VAL A 45 21.01 0.84 9.26
N CYS A 46 22.20 1.27 8.81
CA CYS A 46 22.73 0.95 7.48
C CYS A 46 22.79 -0.58 7.24
N ASP A 47 23.40 -1.34 8.16
CA ASP A 47 23.55 -2.80 8.06
C ASP A 47 22.19 -3.46 7.78
N ARG A 48 21.16 -3.03 8.51
CA ARG A 48 19.79 -3.54 8.40
C ARG A 48 19.09 -3.07 7.11
N THR A 49 19.19 -1.80 6.75
CA THR A 49 18.49 -1.21 5.59
C THR A 49 19.05 -1.70 4.26
N ILE A 50 20.38 -1.78 4.16
CA ILE A 50 21.11 -2.29 2.99
C ILE A 50 20.81 -3.78 2.81
N LEU A 51 20.91 -4.60 3.86
CA LEU A 51 20.59 -6.04 3.77
C LEU A 51 19.16 -6.25 3.23
N GLY A 52 18.19 -5.49 3.74
CA GLY A 52 16.82 -5.53 3.23
C GLY A 52 16.68 -5.16 1.75
N LEU A 53 17.46 -4.18 1.25
CA LEU A 53 17.48 -3.83 -0.19
C LEU A 53 18.18 -4.90 -1.03
N VAL A 54 19.26 -5.51 -0.53
CA VAL A 54 20.00 -6.57 -1.24
C VAL A 54 19.14 -7.83 -1.37
N GLU A 55 18.45 -8.25 -0.31
CA GLU A 55 17.57 -9.43 -0.33
C GLU A 55 16.33 -9.22 -1.21
N LEU A 56 15.62 -8.10 -1.03
CA LEU A 56 14.40 -7.79 -1.80
C LEU A 56 14.74 -7.50 -3.27
N GLY A 57 15.76 -6.67 -3.49
CA GLY A 57 16.24 -6.21 -4.78
C GLY A 57 17.07 -7.23 -5.55
N LYS A 58 17.52 -8.31 -4.91
CA LYS A 58 18.39 -9.36 -5.51
C LYS A 58 19.62 -8.74 -6.17
N LEU A 59 20.20 -7.75 -5.50
CA LEU A 59 21.28 -6.91 -5.99
C LEU A 59 22.57 -7.72 -6.15
N THR A 60 23.43 -7.33 -7.10
CA THR A 60 24.77 -7.93 -7.21
C THR A 60 25.68 -7.47 -6.06
N PRO A 61 26.81 -8.15 -5.79
CA PRO A 61 27.77 -7.70 -4.77
C PRO A 61 28.29 -6.28 -5.01
N GLU A 62 28.44 -5.88 -6.27
CA GLU A 62 28.90 -4.56 -6.68
C GLU A 62 27.83 -3.48 -6.40
N GLU A 63 26.56 -3.80 -6.69
CA GLU A 63 25.41 -2.95 -6.35
C GLU A 63 25.22 -2.80 -4.84
N ALA A 64 25.41 -3.90 -4.08
CA ALA A 64 25.39 -3.90 -2.63
C ALA A 64 26.51 -3.03 -2.04
N GLN A 65 27.74 -3.13 -2.57
CA GLN A 65 28.87 -2.30 -2.16
C GLN A 65 28.67 -0.82 -2.52
N LEU A 66 28.03 -0.53 -3.65
CA LEU A 66 27.65 0.84 -4.03
C LEU A 66 26.64 1.43 -3.06
N LEU A 67 25.55 0.71 -2.74
CA LEU A 67 24.60 1.12 -1.70
C LEU A 67 25.30 1.33 -0.34
N GLU A 68 26.15 0.39 0.07
CA GLU A 68 26.87 0.51 1.34
C GLU A 68 27.75 1.75 1.41
N SER A 69 28.55 2.01 0.37
CA SER A 69 29.43 3.18 0.33
C SER A 69 28.67 4.50 0.26
N THR A 70 27.48 4.55 -0.35
CA THR A 70 26.69 5.78 -0.51
C THR A 70 25.74 6.05 0.66
N GLU A 71 25.14 5.01 1.25
CA GLU A 71 24.27 5.14 2.43
C GLU A 71 25.10 5.45 3.68
N ARG A 72 26.18 4.69 3.97
CA ARG A 72 27.02 4.96 5.17
C ARG A 72 27.61 6.37 5.17
N ASN A 73 28.02 6.89 3.99
CA ASN A 73 28.54 8.25 3.82
C ASN A 73 27.46 9.32 3.57
N LEU A 74 26.18 9.00 3.78
CA LEU A 74 25.04 9.95 3.71
C LEU A 74 24.89 10.65 2.33
N LYS A 75 25.30 10.02 1.23
CA LYS A 75 25.22 10.55 -0.15
C LYS A 75 23.93 10.16 -0.88
N ALA A 76 23.45 8.93 -0.65
CA ALA A 76 22.19 8.44 -1.17
C ALA A 76 21.47 7.67 -0.06
N LEU A 77 20.22 8.03 0.24
CA LEU A 77 19.44 7.43 1.32
C LEU A 77 18.10 6.88 0.81
N PRO A 78 17.65 5.71 1.31
CA PRO A 78 16.34 5.18 0.97
C PRO A 78 15.21 6.05 1.56
N SER A 79 13.96 5.61 1.44
CA SER A 79 12.81 6.36 1.99
C SER A 79 12.92 6.53 3.52
N GLY A 80 12.35 7.61 4.06
CA GLY A 80 12.30 7.85 5.50
C GLY A 80 11.43 6.84 6.26
N ARG A 81 10.73 5.95 5.54
CA ARG A 81 10.09 4.75 6.07
C ARG A 81 11.02 3.54 5.98
N TRP A 82 11.74 3.34 4.89
CA TRP A 82 12.72 2.25 4.77
C TRP A 82 13.84 2.33 5.82
N LEU A 83 14.38 3.52 6.14
CA LEU A 83 15.34 3.67 7.25
C LEU A 83 14.79 3.10 8.58
N TRP A 84 13.48 3.23 8.81
CA TRP A 84 12.79 2.80 10.03
C TRP A 84 12.33 1.33 10.03
N VAL A 85 12.00 0.74 8.86
CA VAL A 85 11.41 -0.61 8.77
C VAL A 85 12.13 -1.59 7.85
N GLY A 86 12.94 -1.12 6.91
CA GLY A 86 13.71 -1.95 5.99
C GLY A 86 14.56 -2.97 6.75
N GLY A 87 14.60 -4.22 6.28
CA GLY A 87 15.33 -5.30 6.96
C GLY A 87 14.81 -5.69 8.36
N THR A 88 13.58 -5.31 8.74
CA THR A 88 12.94 -5.80 9.98
C THR A 88 11.97 -6.96 9.70
N ASP A 89 11.79 -7.85 10.68
CA ASP A 89 10.71 -8.86 10.68
C ASP A 89 9.29 -8.28 10.63
N TRP A 90 9.15 -6.95 10.74
CA TRP A 90 7.89 -6.27 10.51
C TRP A 90 7.63 -6.05 9.02
N ILE A 91 8.62 -5.60 8.25
CA ILE A 91 8.44 -5.31 6.81
C ILE A 91 8.44 -6.56 5.93
N THR A 92 9.06 -7.67 6.36
CA THR A 92 9.02 -8.94 5.58
C THR A 92 7.62 -9.53 5.46
N LYS A 93 6.69 -9.13 6.34
CA LYS A 93 5.28 -9.54 6.32
C LYS A 93 4.51 -8.65 5.35
N PRO A 94 3.92 -9.19 4.25
CA PRO A 94 3.34 -8.35 3.22
C PRO A 94 2.27 -7.36 3.71
N LYS A 95 1.50 -7.73 4.75
CA LYS A 95 0.48 -6.85 5.36
C LYS A 95 1.00 -5.55 5.99
N ASN A 96 2.31 -5.37 5.97
CA ASN A 96 3.02 -4.18 6.42
C ASN A 96 3.82 -3.48 5.30
N PHE A 97 3.88 -4.04 4.07
CA PHE A 97 4.66 -3.46 2.95
C PHE A 97 4.33 -1.99 2.70
N SER A 98 3.05 -1.58 2.81
CA SER A 98 2.62 -0.18 2.71
C SER A 98 3.39 0.77 3.65
N GLY A 99 3.79 0.30 4.83
CA GLY A 99 4.59 1.07 5.80
C GLY A 99 6.09 1.13 5.50
N GLY A 100 6.56 0.49 4.42
CA GLY A 100 7.87 0.75 3.81
C GLY A 100 7.87 1.98 2.89
N TYR A 101 6.68 2.53 2.60
CA TYR A 101 6.48 3.62 1.64
C TYR A 101 5.91 4.87 2.31
N ASN A 102 6.34 6.03 1.85
CA ASN A 102 6.03 7.30 2.51
C ASN A 102 4.54 7.67 2.42
N CYS A 103 3.91 7.44 1.26
CA CYS A 103 2.61 7.99 0.92
C CYS A 103 1.85 7.17 -0.14
N THR A 104 0.57 7.48 -0.34
CA THR A 104 -0.25 7.05 -1.48
C THR A 104 -1.28 8.12 -1.89
N SER A 105 -2.04 7.87 -2.96
CA SER A 105 -3.26 8.61 -3.35
C SER A 105 -4.37 7.62 -3.70
N THR A 106 -5.65 7.97 -3.51
CA THR A 106 -6.78 7.04 -3.70
C THR A 106 -8.08 7.78 -4.05
N ASN A 107 -8.86 7.22 -4.98
CA ASN A 107 -10.16 7.76 -5.38
C ASN A 107 -11.23 7.37 -4.35
N LEU A 108 -12.01 8.33 -3.84
CA LEU A 108 -13.02 8.05 -2.82
C LEU A 108 -14.34 7.58 -3.46
N GLU A 109 -14.49 6.26 -3.60
CA GLU A 109 -15.63 5.65 -4.29
C GLU A 109 -16.46 4.63 -3.46
N ASP A 110 -15.98 4.22 -2.28
CA ASP A 110 -16.71 3.33 -1.36
C ASP A 110 -16.26 3.50 0.11
N TRP A 111 -17.00 2.87 1.04
CA TRP A 111 -16.63 2.86 2.48
C TRP A 111 -15.28 2.19 2.76
N LYS A 112 -14.82 1.28 1.89
CA LYS A 112 -13.50 0.64 2.03
C LYS A 112 -12.37 1.63 1.80
N ALA A 113 -12.53 2.64 0.94
CA ALA A 113 -11.54 3.69 0.75
C ALA A 113 -11.29 4.52 2.03
N PHE A 114 -12.34 4.79 2.81
CA PHE A 114 -12.20 5.42 4.14
C PHE A 114 -11.42 4.52 5.12
N GLY A 115 -11.80 3.25 5.23
CA GLY A 115 -11.10 2.27 6.08
C GLY A 115 -9.63 2.08 5.67
N LEU A 116 -9.36 2.02 4.37
CA LEU A 116 -8.02 1.92 3.79
C LEU A 116 -7.13 3.12 4.14
N MET A 117 -7.67 4.34 4.09
CA MET A 117 -6.93 5.54 4.50
C MET A 117 -6.63 5.55 6.01
N MET A 118 -7.56 5.07 6.85
CA MET A 118 -7.29 4.86 8.27
C MET A 118 -6.16 3.84 8.49
N ASP A 119 -6.20 2.70 7.79
CA ASP A 119 -5.20 1.63 7.87
C ASP A 119 -3.78 2.11 7.49
N LEU A 120 -3.69 2.91 6.42
CA LEU A 120 -2.44 3.51 5.94
C LEU A 120 -1.88 4.55 6.91
N ALA A 121 -2.73 5.43 7.44
CA ALA A 121 -2.32 6.41 8.44
C ALA A 121 -1.85 5.71 9.74
N MET A 122 -2.47 4.58 10.13
CA MET A 122 -1.98 3.74 11.24
C MET A 122 -0.63 3.04 10.95
N MET A 123 -0.23 2.92 9.67
CA MET A 123 1.12 2.53 9.25
C MET A 123 2.06 3.73 9.02
N GLY A 124 1.65 4.95 9.40
CA GLY A 124 2.42 6.18 9.21
C GLY A 124 2.72 6.49 7.74
N CYS A 125 1.81 6.10 6.84
CA CYS A 125 1.83 6.42 5.42
C CYS A 125 0.85 7.58 5.16
N GLY A 126 1.31 8.61 4.44
CA GLY A 126 0.49 9.79 4.11
C GLY A 126 -0.58 9.48 3.06
N THR A 127 -1.79 10.03 3.24
CA THR A 127 -2.99 9.68 2.43
C THR A 127 -3.50 10.84 1.58
N GLY A 128 -3.32 10.75 0.26
CA GLY A 128 -4.04 11.55 -0.71
C GLY A 128 -5.42 10.97 -1.02
N ALA A 129 -6.43 11.84 -1.16
CA ALA A 129 -7.79 11.46 -1.49
C ALA A 129 -8.35 12.34 -2.61
N ILE A 130 -8.84 11.73 -3.70
CA ILE A 130 -9.58 12.44 -4.76
C ILE A 130 -11.08 12.36 -4.47
N LEU A 131 -11.70 13.54 -4.33
CA LEU A 131 -13.06 13.76 -3.81
C LEU A 131 -14.01 14.35 -4.86
N GLU A 132 -13.64 14.27 -6.14
CA GLU A 132 -14.45 14.80 -7.23
C GLU A 132 -15.82 14.10 -7.36
N PRO A 133 -16.86 14.80 -7.87
CA PRO A 133 -18.20 14.24 -8.06
C PRO A 133 -18.23 12.88 -8.79
N LYS A 134 -17.34 12.67 -9.77
CA LYS A 134 -17.21 11.40 -10.52
C LYS A 134 -16.80 10.19 -9.66
N TYR A 135 -16.30 10.42 -8.45
CA TYR A 135 -15.99 9.40 -7.45
C TYR A 135 -16.98 9.42 -6.28
N ILE A 136 -17.21 10.58 -5.65
CA ILE A 136 -18.05 10.65 -4.44
C ILE A 136 -19.52 10.36 -4.71
N ASN A 137 -20.02 10.63 -5.93
CA ASN A 137 -21.39 10.26 -6.33
C ASN A 137 -21.56 8.73 -6.55
N LYS A 138 -20.51 7.92 -6.35
CA LYS A 138 -20.60 6.45 -6.23
C LYS A 138 -20.94 6.00 -4.80
N LEU A 139 -20.74 6.85 -3.79
CA LEU A 139 -21.07 6.53 -2.40
C LEU A 139 -22.59 6.35 -2.22
N PRO A 140 -23.06 5.41 -1.38
CA PRO A 140 -24.48 5.17 -1.20
C PRO A 140 -25.17 6.34 -0.47
N ILE A 141 -26.46 6.52 -0.74
CA ILE A 141 -27.32 7.44 0.00
C ILE A 141 -27.37 7.04 1.48
N ILE A 142 -27.16 8.01 2.38
CA ILE A 142 -27.30 7.83 3.82
C ILE A 142 -28.79 7.72 4.14
N ARG A 143 -29.18 6.68 4.88
CA ARG A 143 -30.60 6.34 5.10
C ARG A 143 -30.96 6.09 6.57
N ASN A 144 -29.98 5.71 7.39
CA ASN A 144 -30.20 5.32 8.78
C ASN A 144 -29.70 6.42 9.71
N ILE A 145 -30.59 6.92 10.59
CA ILE A 145 -30.19 7.78 11.70
C ILE A 145 -29.40 6.91 12.68
N ILE A 146 -28.16 7.29 12.97
CA ILE A 146 -27.27 6.59 13.89
C ILE A 146 -27.29 7.29 15.25
N HIS A 147 -27.55 6.52 16.31
CA HIS A 147 -27.33 6.91 17.69
C HIS A 147 -26.16 6.11 18.25
N VAL A 148 -25.19 6.78 18.89
CA VAL A 148 -23.99 6.13 19.45
C VAL A 148 -24.05 6.14 20.97
N ASN A 149 -23.91 4.96 21.56
CA ASN A 149 -23.66 4.75 22.97
C ASN A 149 -22.26 4.14 23.16
N LEU A 150 -21.55 4.54 24.21
CA LEU A 150 -20.22 4.02 24.53
C LEU A 150 -20.32 3.09 25.74
N LEU A 151 -19.61 1.96 25.70
CA LEU A 151 -19.66 0.93 26.74
C LEU A 151 -18.26 0.46 27.16
N GLY A 152 -18.00 0.45 28.47
CA GLY A 152 -16.76 -0.05 29.03
C GLY A 152 -15.57 0.89 28.84
N GLU A 153 -14.65 0.87 29.79
CA GLU A 153 -13.47 1.74 29.79
C GLU A 153 -12.29 1.07 29.09
N ILE A 154 -11.49 1.87 28.38
CA ILE A 154 -10.28 1.40 27.69
C ILE A 154 -9.33 0.74 28.71
N GLY A 155 -8.75 -0.40 28.35
CA GLY A 155 -7.83 -1.17 29.19
C GLY A 155 -8.50 -2.14 30.18
N THR A 156 -9.83 -2.10 30.33
CA THR A 156 -10.57 -2.95 31.31
C THR A 156 -10.33 -4.45 31.09
N THR A 157 -10.28 -4.91 29.84
CA THR A 157 -10.05 -6.33 29.55
C THR A 157 -8.57 -6.67 29.78
N PRO A 158 -8.25 -7.70 30.61
CA PRO A 158 -6.88 -8.14 30.84
C PRO A 158 -6.16 -8.55 29.54
N VAL A 159 -4.87 -8.25 29.43
CA VAL A 159 -4.07 -8.39 28.18
C VAL A 159 -4.26 -9.72 27.46
N GLY A 160 -4.33 -10.85 28.18
CA GLY A 160 -4.53 -12.19 27.61
C GLY A 160 -5.96 -12.57 27.22
N GLN A 161 -6.93 -11.65 27.36
CA GLN A 161 -8.36 -11.85 27.08
C GLN A 161 -8.92 -10.86 26.04
N ARG A 162 -8.13 -9.85 25.66
CA ARG A 162 -8.52 -8.85 24.65
C ARG A 162 -8.70 -9.51 23.28
N ARG A 163 -9.77 -9.16 22.55
CA ARG A 163 -9.90 -9.50 21.12
C ARG A 163 -8.83 -8.73 20.33
N GLU A 164 -8.15 -9.35 19.38
CA GLU A 164 -7.35 -8.60 18.40
C GLU A 164 -8.21 -8.00 17.28
N GLU A 165 -9.32 -8.65 16.91
CA GLU A 165 -10.21 -8.25 15.82
C GLU A 165 -11.58 -7.78 16.32
N THR A 166 -12.24 -6.88 15.57
CA THR A 166 -13.52 -6.28 15.96
C THR A 166 -14.70 -7.22 15.71
N GLU A 167 -15.47 -7.52 16.76
CA GLU A 167 -16.68 -8.35 16.71
C GLU A 167 -17.93 -7.45 16.61
N VAL A 168 -18.80 -7.69 15.61
CA VAL A 168 -20.02 -6.89 15.39
C VAL A 168 -21.26 -7.78 15.50
N LYS A 169 -22.20 -7.41 16.37
CA LYS A 169 -23.49 -8.08 16.58
C LYS A 169 -24.62 -7.16 16.15
N ILE A 170 -25.63 -7.69 15.48
CA ILE A 170 -26.77 -6.93 14.95
C ILE A 170 -28.06 -7.67 15.35
N GLU A 171 -28.91 -7.01 16.12
CA GLU A 171 -30.16 -7.54 16.66
C GLU A 171 -31.29 -6.54 16.37
N GLY A 172 -31.99 -6.74 15.25
CA GLY A 172 -32.93 -5.75 14.73
C GLY A 172 -32.21 -4.45 14.37
N ASN A 173 -32.67 -3.31 14.91
CA ASN A 173 -32.00 -2.01 14.78
C ASN A 173 -30.97 -1.73 15.87
N GLN A 174 -30.66 -2.69 16.76
CA GLN A 174 -29.56 -2.56 17.72
C GLN A 174 -28.29 -3.19 17.16
N VAL A 175 -27.15 -2.53 17.37
CA VAL A 175 -25.82 -3.00 16.96
C VAL A 175 -24.86 -2.90 18.13
N THR A 176 -24.06 -3.93 18.37
CA THR A 176 -22.94 -3.85 19.33
C THR A 176 -21.62 -4.11 18.60
N ILE A 177 -20.67 -3.19 18.73
CA ILE A 177 -19.32 -3.25 18.13
C ILE A 177 -18.31 -3.42 19.28
N PHE A 178 -17.73 -4.61 19.45
CA PHE A 178 -16.62 -4.84 20.37
C PHE A 178 -15.31 -4.54 19.63
N VAL A 179 -14.62 -3.46 19.99
CA VAL A 179 -13.47 -2.95 19.23
C VAL A 179 -12.20 -3.71 19.59
N GLY A 180 -11.61 -4.39 18.59
CA GLY A 180 -10.40 -5.20 18.77
C GLY A 180 -9.12 -4.37 18.97
N ASP A 181 -8.18 -4.92 19.75
CA ASP A 181 -6.91 -4.31 20.17
C ASP A 181 -5.81 -4.30 19.08
N SER A 182 -6.19 -4.05 17.83
CA SER A 182 -5.28 -4.01 16.68
C SER A 182 -5.65 -2.92 15.67
N ARG A 183 -4.71 -2.65 14.74
CA ARG A 183 -4.93 -1.81 13.55
C ARG A 183 -6.16 -2.27 12.76
N GLN A 184 -6.28 -3.57 12.53
CA GLN A 184 -7.40 -4.18 11.81
C GLN A 184 -8.73 -3.98 12.57
N GLY A 185 -8.70 -4.16 13.89
CA GLY A 185 -9.84 -3.90 14.78
C GLY A 185 -10.37 -2.46 14.67
N TRP A 186 -9.50 -1.46 14.83
CA TRP A 186 -9.87 -0.04 14.77
C TRP A 186 -10.38 0.37 13.38
N VAL A 187 -9.72 -0.12 12.32
CA VAL A 187 -10.16 0.11 10.94
C VAL A 187 -11.53 -0.49 10.69
N LYS A 188 -11.80 -1.70 11.17
CA LYS A 188 -13.11 -2.34 11.00
C LYS A 188 -14.20 -1.69 11.84
N SER A 189 -13.93 -1.24 13.08
CA SER A 189 -14.95 -0.56 13.88
C SER A 189 -15.34 0.80 13.27
N TYR A 190 -14.37 1.58 12.79
CA TYR A 190 -14.61 2.81 12.04
C TYR A 190 -15.37 2.55 10.73
N GLN A 191 -14.89 1.66 9.86
CA GLN A 191 -15.57 1.37 8.59
C GLN A 191 -17.02 0.88 8.81
N THR A 192 -17.26 0.11 9.88
CA THR A 192 -18.59 -0.39 10.22
C THR A 192 -19.59 0.74 10.51
N ILE A 193 -19.21 1.84 11.17
CA ILE A 193 -20.16 2.95 11.40
C ILE A 193 -20.60 3.64 10.10
N LEU A 194 -19.69 3.71 9.12
CA LEU A 194 -19.98 4.23 7.78
C LEU A 194 -20.91 3.28 7.00
N GLU A 195 -20.60 1.99 7.00
CA GLU A 195 -21.41 0.94 6.36
C GLU A 195 -22.86 0.98 6.88
N LEU A 196 -23.05 0.97 8.21
CA LEU A 196 -24.35 0.97 8.88
C LEU A 196 -25.23 2.18 8.52
N SER A 197 -24.65 3.35 8.25
CA SER A 197 -25.40 4.56 7.86
C SER A 197 -26.20 4.41 6.55
N SER A 198 -25.76 3.46 5.71
CA SER A 198 -26.23 3.24 4.35
C SER A 198 -26.89 1.87 4.12
N ASP A 199 -26.87 1.01 5.14
CA ASP A 199 -27.30 -0.39 5.09
C ASP A 199 -28.82 -0.52 4.94
N ALA A 200 -29.26 -1.24 3.91
CA ALA A 200 -30.66 -1.42 3.56
C ALA A 200 -31.44 -2.39 4.49
N ARG A 201 -30.77 -3.05 5.45
CA ARG A 201 -31.40 -4.02 6.36
C ARG A 201 -32.18 -3.38 7.51
N PHE A 202 -31.89 -2.13 7.85
CA PHE A 202 -32.53 -1.42 8.95
C PHE A 202 -33.82 -0.73 8.50
N THR A 203 -34.81 -0.67 9.39
CA THR A 203 -36.16 -0.15 9.11
C THR A 203 -36.53 1.06 9.97
N GLY A 204 -35.56 1.60 10.71
CA GLY A 204 -35.67 2.78 11.57
C GLY A 204 -34.33 3.06 12.26
N ASP A 205 -34.32 4.03 13.17
CA ASP A 205 -33.14 4.51 13.91
C ASP A 205 -32.25 3.38 14.47
N VAL A 206 -30.96 3.43 14.14
CA VAL A 206 -29.97 2.40 14.48
C VAL A 206 -29.23 2.79 15.75
N GLN A 207 -29.34 1.94 16.78
CA GLN A 207 -28.75 2.13 18.09
C GLN A 207 -27.42 1.37 18.17
N ILE A 208 -26.29 2.07 18.06
CA ILE A 208 -24.95 1.47 18.05
C ILE A 208 -24.30 1.61 19.43
N THR A 209 -24.10 0.50 20.13
CA THR A 209 -23.25 0.43 21.33
C THR A 209 -21.84 0.04 20.93
N VAL A 210 -20.87 0.93 21.14
CA VAL A 210 -19.44 0.67 20.89
C VAL A 210 -18.77 0.30 22.20
N ASN A 211 -18.30 -0.94 22.31
CA ASN A 211 -17.57 -1.44 23.45
C ASN A 211 -16.04 -1.30 23.24
N LEU A 212 -15.36 -0.61 24.16
CA LEU A 212 -13.94 -0.28 24.07
C LEU A 212 -13.05 -1.03 25.08
N SER A 213 -13.59 -1.94 25.88
CA SER A 213 -12.87 -2.60 26.98
C SER A 213 -11.64 -3.40 26.55
N ASP A 214 -11.66 -3.93 25.32
CA ASP A 214 -10.56 -4.72 24.78
C ASP A 214 -9.36 -3.88 24.31
N VAL A 215 -9.56 -2.58 24.03
CA VAL A 215 -8.48 -1.70 23.55
C VAL A 215 -7.47 -1.44 24.68
N ARG A 216 -6.17 -1.62 24.39
CA ARG A 216 -5.06 -1.37 25.32
C ARG A 216 -5.04 0.05 25.88
N GLN A 217 -4.56 0.22 27.11
CA GLN A 217 -4.47 1.55 27.73
C GLN A 217 -3.32 2.39 27.13
N ALA A 218 -3.36 3.71 27.37
CA ALA A 218 -2.27 4.60 26.99
C ALA A 218 -0.96 4.21 27.68
N GLY A 219 0.16 4.30 26.96
CA GLY A 219 1.48 3.88 27.44
C GLY A 219 1.86 2.42 27.15
N GLU A 220 0.93 1.54 26.75
CA GLU A 220 1.29 0.16 26.38
C GLU A 220 2.10 0.09 25.08
N THR A 221 3.23 -0.63 25.09
CA THR A 221 4.18 -0.73 23.97
C THR A 221 3.57 -1.38 22.72
N LEU A 222 3.82 -0.78 21.55
CA LEU A 222 3.36 -1.28 20.25
C LEU A 222 4.38 -2.26 19.65
N LYS A 223 3.98 -3.52 19.49
CA LYS A 223 4.86 -4.66 19.07
C LYS A 223 5.38 -4.60 17.61
N GLY A 224 5.40 -3.45 16.94
CA GLY A 224 5.88 -3.36 15.56
C GLY A 224 6.10 -1.95 15.01
N PHE A 225 5.07 -1.10 15.09
CA PHE A 225 5.08 0.26 14.54
C PHE A 225 4.37 1.22 15.49
N GLY A 226 4.91 2.44 15.65
CA GLY A 226 4.65 3.30 16.81
C GLY A 226 5.51 2.89 18.02
N GLY A 227 5.60 3.76 19.02
CA GLY A 227 6.31 3.48 20.28
C GLY A 227 5.37 2.89 21.32
N VAL A 228 4.57 3.76 21.95
CA VAL A 228 3.51 3.40 22.89
C VAL A 228 2.13 3.81 22.36
N ALA A 229 1.08 3.10 22.78
CA ALA A 229 -0.30 3.38 22.41
C ALA A 229 -0.87 4.62 23.12
N ASN A 230 -1.87 5.28 22.51
CA ASN A 230 -2.57 6.42 23.12
C ASN A 230 -4.02 6.59 22.59
N PRO A 231 -4.96 5.68 22.91
CA PRO A 231 -6.29 5.61 22.27
C PRO A 231 -7.29 6.70 22.67
N ILE A 232 -6.87 7.79 23.35
CA ILE A 232 -7.76 8.75 24.01
C ILE A 232 -8.81 9.43 23.12
N LYS A 233 -8.60 9.50 21.80
CA LYS A 233 -9.57 10.07 20.84
C LYS A 233 -10.43 9.03 20.11
N LEU A 234 -10.19 7.74 20.32
CA LEU A 234 -11.01 6.66 19.76
C LEU A 234 -12.49 6.71 20.22
N PRO A 235 -12.85 7.06 21.47
CA PRO A 235 -14.25 7.20 21.87
C PRO A 235 -14.98 8.32 21.13
N GLU A 236 -14.32 9.47 20.95
CA GLU A 236 -14.91 10.65 20.27
C GLU A 236 -15.19 10.40 18.78
N LEU A 237 -14.39 9.57 18.12
CA LEU A 237 -14.48 9.28 16.69
C LEU A 237 -15.90 8.85 16.27
N TYR A 238 -16.48 7.87 16.98
CA TYR A 238 -17.78 7.29 16.62
C TYR A 238 -18.91 8.33 16.68
N THR A 239 -18.98 9.11 17.76
CA THR A 239 -19.99 10.17 17.93
C THR A 239 -19.82 11.28 16.89
N LYS A 240 -18.58 11.70 16.59
CA LYS A 240 -18.32 12.68 15.53
C LYS A 240 -18.72 12.16 14.15
N CYS A 241 -18.44 10.89 13.83
CA CYS A 241 -18.88 10.26 12.58
C CYS A 241 -20.41 10.22 12.47
N ALA A 242 -21.13 9.78 13.51
CA ALA A 242 -22.58 9.76 13.53
C ALA A 242 -23.19 11.17 13.31
N ASN A 243 -22.62 12.20 13.95
CA ASN A 243 -23.07 13.58 13.78
C ASN A 243 -22.88 14.11 12.35
N ILE A 244 -21.85 13.67 11.63
CA ILE A 244 -21.64 14.02 10.21
C ILE A 244 -22.65 13.26 9.32
N LEU A 245 -22.79 11.95 9.52
CA LEU A 245 -23.66 11.08 8.73
C LEU A 245 -25.14 11.48 8.88
N ASN A 246 -25.59 11.80 10.09
CA ASN A 246 -26.97 12.21 10.36
C ASN A 246 -27.36 13.54 9.68
N LYS A 247 -26.40 14.42 9.35
CA LYS A 247 -26.65 15.64 8.56
C LYS A 247 -26.91 15.36 7.07
N ALA A 248 -26.70 14.13 6.61
CA ALA A 248 -26.83 13.71 5.21
C ALA A 248 -27.97 12.70 4.94
N ILE A 249 -28.85 12.45 5.90
CA ILE A 249 -30.02 11.57 5.74
C ILE A 249 -30.84 11.93 4.49
N GLY A 250 -31.14 10.93 3.67
CA GLY A 250 -31.90 11.08 2.43
C GLY A 250 -31.09 11.49 1.20
N ARG A 251 -29.78 11.75 1.34
CA ARG A 251 -28.88 12.14 0.23
C ARG A 251 -27.53 11.43 0.29
N GLN A 252 -26.69 11.68 -0.72
CA GLN A 252 -25.28 11.32 -0.70
C GLN A 252 -24.48 12.35 0.12
N LEU A 253 -23.28 11.98 0.57
CA LEU A 253 -22.33 12.90 1.19
C LEU A 253 -21.81 13.92 0.17
N ASN A 254 -21.56 15.14 0.62
CA ASN A 254 -20.79 16.12 -0.16
C ASN A 254 -19.27 15.96 0.10
N SER A 255 -18.45 16.66 -0.68
CA SER A 255 -16.98 16.65 -0.61
C SER A 255 -16.43 17.06 0.76
N VAL A 256 -17.07 18.01 1.45
CA VAL A 256 -16.65 18.48 2.79
C VAL A 256 -16.95 17.43 3.86
N GLU A 257 -18.12 16.79 3.80
CA GLU A 257 -18.46 15.67 4.69
C GLU A 257 -17.54 14.47 4.46
N CYS A 258 -17.13 14.23 3.21
CA CYS A 258 -16.10 13.25 2.87
C CYS A 258 -14.74 13.60 3.51
N CYS A 259 -14.25 14.85 3.40
CA CYS A 259 -13.04 15.29 4.12
C CYS A 259 -13.18 15.03 5.62
N LEU A 260 -14.24 15.54 6.25
CA LEU A 260 -14.46 15.45 7.69
C LEU A 260 -14.41 14.00 8.18
N LEU A 261 -15.06 13.05 7.51
CA LEU A 261 -15.01 11.64 7.91
C LEU A 261 -13.61 11.04 7.85
N ILE A 262 -12.83 11.30 6.79
CA ILE A 262 -11.44 10.86 6.66
C ILE A 262 -10.57 11.50 7.76
N ASP A 263 -10.80 12.78 8.00
CA ASP A 263 -9.94 13.60 8.84
C ASP A 263 -10.23 13.41 10.35
N GLN A 264 -11.45 13.08 10.77
CA GLN A 264 -11.71 12.61 12.14
C GLN A 264 -10.94 11.31 12.45
N ALA A 265 -10.83 10.39 11.48
CA ALA A 265 -10.00 9.20 11.64
C ALA A 265 -8.51 9.56 11.73
N ALA A 266 -8.05 10.57 10.98
CA ALA A 266 -6.69 11.10 11.11
C ALA A 266 -6.41 11.75 12.48
N VAL A 267 -7.36 12.51 13.05
CA VAL A 267 -7.26 13.06 14.42
C VAL A 267 -7.11 11.93 15.44
N CYS A 268 -7.90 10.87 15.33
CA CYS A 268 -7.82 9.69 16.20
C CYS A 268 -6.44 9.01 16.14
N ILE A 269 -5.83 8.91 14.95
CA ILE A 269 -4.54 8.25 14.75
C ILE A 269 -3.38 9.09 15.30
N VAL A 270 -3.40 10.41 15.10
CA VAL A 270 -2.34 11.30 15.58
C VAL A 270 -2.36 11.43 17.10
N ALA A 271 -3.55 11.49 17.71
CA ALA A 271 -3.69 11.32 19.17
C ALA A 271 -3.16 9.96 19.64
N GLY A 272 -3.25 8.92 18.80
CA GLY A 272 -2.70 7.57 19.01
C GLY A 272 -1.18 7.44 19.13
N ASN A 273 -0.43 8.54 19.22
CA ASN A 273 1.05 8.61 19.15
C ASN A 273 1.65 8.02 17.84
N ILE A 274 0.82 7.77 16.82
CA ILE A 274 1.30 7.30 15.51
C ILE A 274 1.74 8.53 14.71
N ARG A 275 3.05 8.58 14.41
CA ARG A 275 3.76 9.74 13.84
C ARG A 275 3.09 10.32 12.59
N ARG A 276 2.38 11.44 12.78
CA ARG A 276 1.82 12.36 11.76
C ARG A 276 1.03 11.66 10.65
N SER A 277 -0.30 11.63 10.79
CA SER A 277 -1.15 11.59 9.60
C SER A 277 -0.87 12.85 8.77
N ALA A 278 -0.49 12.66 7.51
CA ALA A 278 -0.32 13.75 6.54
C ALA A 278 -1.33 13.51 5.43
N GLY A 279 -2.28 14.43 5.27
CA GLY A 279 -3.34 14.32 4.27
C GLY A 279 -3.22 15.35 3.14
N ILE A 280 -3.68 14.97 1.95
CA ILE A 280 -4.11 15.93 0.91
C ILE A 280 -5.49 15.53 0.42
N ARG A 281 -6.35 16.53 0.19
CA ARG A 281 -7.68 16.38 -0.39
C ARG A 281 -7.68 17.09 -1.73
N GLN A 282 -8.16 16.41 -2.76
CA GLN A 282 -8.20 16.90 -4.15
C GLN A 282 -9.65 16.96 -4.61
N GLY A 283 -10.21 18.16 -4.75
CA GLY A 283 -11.55 18.41 -5.28
C GLY A 283 -11.49 19.12 -6.63
N ILE A 284 -12.53 18.99 -7.46
CA ILE A 284 -12.58 19.66 -8.78
C ILE A 284 -12.66 21.18 -8.61
N ASP A 285 -12.16 21.94 -9.58
CA ASP A 285 -12.06 23.39 -9.44
C ASP A 285 -13.42 24.11 -9.28
N GLU A 286 -14.50 23.57 -9.84
CA GLU A 286 -15.87 24.11 -9.72
C GLU A 286 -16.58 23.78 -8.40
N ASP A 287 -16.03 22.91 -7.54
CA ASP A 287 -16.62 22.60 -6.22
C ASP A 287 -16.30 23.70 -5.21
N THR A 288 -17.20 24.68 -5.12
CA THR A 288 -17.11 25.81 -4.19
C THR A 288 -17.21 25.38 -2.72
N LEU A 289 -17.95 24.31 -2.40
CA LEU A 289 -18.04 23.79 -1.03
C LEU A 289 -16.70 23.22 -0.59
N PHE A 290 -16.05 22.44 -1.45
CA PHE A 290 -14.70 21.94 -1.20
C PHE A 290 -13.67 23.07 -1.11
N ALA A 291 -13.76 24.05 -2.02
CA ALA A 291 -12.84 25.19 -2.08
C ALA A 291 -12.93 26.11 -0.85
N ASP A 292 -14.10 26.26 -0.23
CA ASP A 292 -14.33 27.10 0.95
C ASP A 292 -14.48 26.35 2.28
N ALA A 293 -14.34 25.02 2.29
CA ALA A 293 -14.41 24.19 3.50
C ALA A 293 -13.57 24.74 4.68
N LYS A 294 -12.35 25.18 4.38
CA LYS A 294 -11.37 25.74 5.34
C LYS A 294 -11.38 27.28 5.43
N SER A 295 -12.25 27.97 4.69
CA SER A 295 -12.44 29.43 4.81
C SER A 295 -13.02 29.78 6.18
N ASN A 296 -12.46 30.78 6.85
CA ASN A 296 -12.84 31.19 8.22
C ASN A 296 -12.93 30.00 9.20
N LEU A 297 -11.98 29.06 9.10
CA LEU A 297 -11.79 27.94 10.03
C LEU A 297 -11.33 28.45 11.40
N TRP A 298 -10.40 29.41 11.41
CA TRP A 298 -10.07 30.24 12.57
C TRP A 298 -10.85 31.55 12.52
N GLN A 299 -11.30 32.04 13.67
CA GLN A 299 -12.06 33.26 13.84
C GLN A 299 -11.65 33.93 15.17
N GLN A 300 -11.68 35.25 15.24
CA GLN A 300 -11.64 35.94 16.54
C GLN A 300 -13.05 36.03 17.15
N ASP A 301 -13.15 36.02 18.48
CA ASP A 301 -14.35 36.40 19.21
C ASP A 301 -14.44 37.93 19.42
N GLY A 302 -15.53 38.40 20.05
CA GLY A 302 -15.74 39.82 20.33
C GLY A 302 -14.78 40.45 21.35
N ALA A 303 -13.81 39.70 21.87
CA ALA A 303 -12.72 40.16 22.72
C ALA A 303 -11.33 39.94 22.09
N GLY A 304 -11.27 39.53 20.82
CA GLY A 304 -10.03 39.31 20.07
C GLY A 304 -9.38 37.93 20.26
N ASN A 305 -10.01 37.01 21.00
CA ASN A 305 -9.46 35.66 21.19
C ASN A 305 -9.68 34.80 19.95
N TRP A 306 -8.61 34.18 19.44
CA TRP A 306 -8.74 33.19 18.36
C TRP A 306 -9.41 31.90 18.85
N ARG A 307 -10.40 31.43 18.10
CA ARG A 307 -11.04 30.12 18.22
C ARG A 307 -11.05 29.42 16.86
N ILE A 308 -10.99 28.09 16.87
CA ILE A 308 -11.28 27.25 15.71
C ILE A 308 -12.76 26.83 15.72
N ASP A 309 -13.35 26.65 14.54
CA ASP A 309 -14.68 26.07 14.40
C ASP A 309 -14.65 24.58 14.81
N PRO A 310 -15.36 24.16 15.89
CA PRO A 310 -15.26 22.79 16.41
C PRO A 310 -15.94 21.74 15.53
N GLU A 311 -16.81 22.13 14.59
CA GLU A 311 -17.34 21.19 13.59
C GLU A 311 -16.36 20.95 12.44
N ARG A 312 -15.45 21.89 12.20
CA ARG A 312 -14.50 21.87 11.06
C ARG A 312 -13.02 21.70 11.45
N ASP A 313 -12.67 21.72 12.74
CA ASP A 313 -11.34 21.49 13.32
C ASP A 313 -10.54 20.40 12.60
N ALA A 314 -11.14 19.21 12.41
CA ALA A 314 -10.47 18.08 11.77
C ALA A 314 -9.92 18.37 10.37
N LEU A 315 -10.47 19.34 9.61
CA LEU A 315 -9.93 19.72 8.30
C LEU A 315 -8.47 20.25 8.38
N ARG A 316 -7.92 20.53 9.56
CA ARG A 316 -6.48 20.82 9.74
C ARG A 316 -5.58 19.60 9.52
N MET A 317 -6.12 18.38 9.47
CA MET A 317 -5.35 17.15 9.20
C MET A 317 -4.92 16.98 7.73
N ALA A 318 -5.43 17.80 6.81
CA ALA A 318 -5.10 17.71 5.38
C ALA A 318 -5.16 19.06 4.67
N ASN A 319 -4.32 19.24 3.63
CA ASN A 319 -4.35 20.41 2.77
C ASN A 319 -5.34 20.20 1.60
N HIS A 320 -6.04 21.26 1.18
CA HIS A 320 -7.00 21.25 0.09
C HIS A 320 -6.38 21.81 -1.22
N THR A 321 -6.44 21.01 -2.28
CA THR A 321 -5.97 21.37 -3.63
C THR A 321 -7.12 21.30 -4.63
N ARG A 322 -7.26 22.34 -5.47
CA ARG A 322 -8.24 22.44 -6.55
C ARG A 322 -7.66 21.84 -7.82
N VAL A 323 -8.31 20.80 -8.34
CA VAL A 323 -7.95 20.07 -9.55
C VAL A 323 -8.65 20.72 -10.74
N PHE A 324 -7.86 21.38 -11.58
CA PHE A 324 -8.32 22.01 -12.81
C PHE A 324 -8.23 21.04 -13.99
N HIS A 325 -9.36 20.75 -14.63
CA HIS A 325 -9.43 19.94 -15.86
C HIS A 325 -9.42 20.77 -17.16
N ARG A 326 -9.60 22.09 -17.03
CA ARG A 326 -9.37 23.15 -18.03
C ARG A 326 -8.15 23.99 -17.62
N LYS A 327 -7.58 24.84 -18.49
CA LYS A 327 -6.61 25.84 -18.01
C LYS A 327 -7.33 26.90 -17.15
N PRO A 328 -6.76 27.33 -16.00
CA PRO A 328 -7.34 28.37 -15.16
C PRO A 328 -7.25 29.73 -15.85
N THR A 329 -8.14 30.66 -15.50
CA THR A 329 -7.98 32.07 -15.91
C THR A 329 -6.86 32.76 -15.13
N LEU A 330 -6.49 33.96 -15.56
CA LEU A 330 -5.56 34.83 -14.86
C LEU A 330 -6.11 35.21 -13.48
N GLU A 331 -7.39 35.56 -13.43
CA GLU A 331 -8.13 35.95 -12.23
C GLU A 331 -8.22 34.80 -11.21
N GLU A 332 -8.46 33.57 -11.68
CA GLU A 332 -8.45 32.37 -10.82
C GLU A 332 -7.06 32.06 -10.28
N SER A 333 -6.02 32.25 -11.09
CA SER A 333 -4.63 32.04 -10.69
C SER A 333 -4.22 33.04 -9.61
N ILE A 334 -4.50 34.32 -9.82
CA ILE A 334 -4.31 35.39 -8.83
C ILE A 334 -5.12 35.12 -7.56
N ALA A 335 -6.40 34.72 -7.68
CA ALA A 335 -7.24 34.42 -6.53
C ALA A 335 -6.73 33.24 -5.70
N ALA A 336 -6.19 32.19 -6.33
CA ALA A 336 -5.60 31.05 -5.65
C ALA A 336 -4.26 31.39 -4.97
N VAL A 337 -3.45 32.28 -5.55
CA VAL A 337 -2.26 32.83 -4.87
C VAL A 337 -2.67 33.67 -3.66
N ARG A 338 -3.66 34.56 -3.81
CA ARG A 338 -4.18 35.39 -2.73
C ARG A 338 -4.76 34.55 -1.59
N LYS A 339 -5.50 33.48 -1.90
CA LYS A 339 -6.06 32.58 -0.89
C LYS A 339 -4.96 31.85 -0.11
N GLN A 340 -3.97 31.28 -0.79
CA GLN A 340 -2.84 30.62 -0.12
C GLN A 340 -1.97 31.59 0.70
N TYR A 341 -1.84 32.86 0.29
CA TYR A 341 -1.15 33.86 1.13
C TYR A 341 -1.85 34.05 2.48
N TYR A 342 -3.17 34.27 2.50
CA TYR A 342 -3.90 34.52 3.75
C TYR A 342 -4.31 33.27 4.55
N SER A 343 -4.31 32.07 3.96
CA SER A 343 -4.78 30.84 4.65
C SER A 343 -3.95 29.57 4.44
N GLY A 344 -2.94 29.59 3.56
CA GLY A 344 -2.18 28.39 3.17
C GLY A 344 -2.94 27.40 2.28
N GLU A 345 -4.20 27.69 1.91
CA GLU A 345 -5.12 26.72 1.29
C GLU A 345 -5.60 27.12 -0.11
N GLY A 346 -6.00 26.10 -0.90
CA GLY A 346 -6.56 26.30 -2.23
C GLY A 346 -5.54 26.30 -3.37
N ALA A 347 -4.49 25.48 -3.25
CA ALA A 347 -3.47 25.30 -4.29
C ALA A 347 -4.08 24.88 -5.65
N ILE A 348 -3.49 25.36 -6.74
CA ILE A 348 -3.87 24.96 -8.11
C ILE A 348 -3.13 23.68 -8.49
N GLN A 349 -3.88 22.68 -8.96
CA GLN A 349 -3.32 21.57 -9.72
C GLN A 349 -3.84 21.58 -11.16
N TRP A 350 -2.95 21.68 -12.14
CA TRP A 350 -3.26 21.47 -13.54
C TRP A 350 -3.24 19.98 -13.89
N ALA A 351 -4.42 19.36 -14.03
CA ALA A 351 -4.55 17.92 -14.27
C ALA A 351 -4.06 17.50 -15.66
N GLY A 352 -4.18 18.37 -16.67
CA GLY A 352 -3.72 18.08 -18.04
C GLY A 352 -2.23 17.80 -18.11
N GLU A 353 -1.39 18.61 -17.45
CA GLU A 353 0.07 18.37 -17.40
C GLU A 353 0.42 17.10 -16.61
N ALA A 354 -0.29 16.84 -15.51
CA ALA A 354 -0.09 15.63 -14.71
C ALA A 354 -0.35 14.37 -15.55
N VAL A 355 -1.49 14.30 -16.22
CA VAL A 355 -1.84 13.20 -17.12
C VAL A 355 -0.89 13.12 -18.31
N ALA A 356 -0.46 14.24 -18.89
CA ALA A 356 0.50 14.24 -19.99
C ALA A 356 1.85 13.64 -19.58
N ARG A 357 2.40 14.05 -18.43
CA ARG A 357 3.63 13.47 -17.86
C ARG A 357 3.48 11.99 -17.50
N ALA A 358 2.30 11.60 -17.00
CA ALA A 358 2.02 10.20 -16.68
C ALA A 358 1.91 9.28 -17.90
N ASN A 359 1.77 9.86 -19.10
CA ASN A 359 1.64 9.18 -20.39
C ASN A 359 2.81 9.51 -21.36
N CYS A 360 3.98 9.89 -20.85
CA CYS A 360 5.17 10.18 -21.65
C CYS A 360 5.70 8.98 -22.45
N ASP A 361 5.25 7.75 -22.15
CA ASP A 361 5.46 6.55 -22.98
C ASP A 361 4.73 6.62 -24.33
N LEU A 362 3.62 7.37 -24.38
CA LEU A 362 2.83 7.64 -25.59
C LEU A 362 3.10 9.05 -26.14
N LEU A 363 3.38 10.01 -25.27
CA LEU A 363 3.62 11.43 -25.58
C LEU A 363 5.14 11.72 -25.66
N SER A 364 5.84 10.97 -26.50
CA SER A 364 7.31 10.95 -26.59
C SER A 364 7.95 12.18 -27.23
N THR A 365 7.16 13.10 -27.80
CA THR A 365 7.65 14.37 -28.36
C THR A 365 6.87 15.57 -27.82
N LYS A 366 7.44 16.78 -27.92
CA LYS A 366 6.79 18.02 -27.47
C LYS A 366 5.50 18.28 -28.25
N GLU A 367 5.49 17.95 -29.54
CA GLU A 367 4.35 18.13 -30.45
C GLU A 367 3.20 17.22 -30.05
N LEU A 368 3.48 15.93 -29.77
CA LEU A 368 2.49 14.98 -29.25
C LEU A 368 1.92 15.46 -27.90
N LYS A 369 2.78 15.93 -26.99
CA LYS A 369 2.35 16.48 -25.69
C LYS A 369 1.44 17.71 -25.87
N THR A 370 1.84 18.67 -26.69
CA THR A 370 1.06 19.90 -26.95
C THR A 370 -0.27 19.59 -27.65
N ASP A 371 -0.32 18.65 -28.59
CA ASP A 371 -1.58 18.22 -29.20
C ASP A 371 -2.49 17.40 -28.27
N PHE A 372 -1.91 16.66 -27.33
CA PHE A 372 -2.66 15.99 -26.26
C PHE A 372 -3.26 17.01 -25.28
N LEU A 373 -2.51 18.02 -24.85
CA LEU A 373 -2.99 19.05 -23.92
C LEU A 373 -4.16 19.85 -24.49
N LYS A 374 -4.12 20.22 -25.78
CA LYS A 374 -5.26 20.83 -26.50
C LYS A 374 -6.50 19.92 -26.50
N ALA A 375 -6.32 18.62 -26.62
CA ALA A 375 -7.42 17.67 -26.60
C ALA A 375 -7.95 17.44 -25.17
N TYR A 376 -7.09 17.48 -24.16
CA TYR A 376 -7.46 17.40 -22.75
C TYR A 376 -8.34 18.57 -22.33
N GLU A 377 -7.94 19.79 -22.66
CA GLU A 377 -8.70 21.04 -22.43
C GLU A 377 -10.08 21.03 -23.12
N GLN A 378 -10.24 20.28 -24.22
CA GLN A 378 -11.51 20.08 -24.92
C GLN A 378 -12.35 18.90 -24.39
N GLY A 379 -11.91 18.21 -23.32
CA GLY A 379 -12.55 17.00 -22.80
C GLY A 379 -12.34 15.73 -23.64
N LYS A 380 -11.45 15.77 -24.65
CA LYS A 380 -11.26 14.75 -25.69
C LYS A 380 -9.95 13.95 -25.59
N ALA A 381 -9.24 14.03 -24.47
CA ALA A 381 -8.02 13.26 -24.24
C ALA A 381 -8.21 11.74 -24.44
N GLY A 382 -9.39 11.20 -24.06
CA GLY A 382 -9.74 9.80 -24.30
C GLY A 382 -9.82 9.46 -25.79
N GLU A 383 -10.61 10.22 -26.55
CA GLU A 383 -10.72 10.08 -28.02
C GLU A 383 -9.35 10.19 -28.71
N TRP A 384 -8.53 11.15 -28.26
CA TRP A 384 -7.20 11.43 -28.82
C TRP A 384 -6.23 10.25 -28.63
N LEU A 385 -6.26 9.62 -27.45
CA LEU A 385 -5.46 8.44 -27.13
C LEU A 385 -5.97 7.23 -27.92
N GLN A 386 -7.26 6.91 -27.84
CA GLN A 386 -7.84 5.75 -28.54
C GLN A 386 -7.62 5.81 -30.06
N LYS A 387 -7.66 7.01 -30.66
CA LYS A 387 -7.41 7.21 -32.10
C LYS A 387 -5.95 6.95 -32.52
N ARG A 388 -4.98 7.07 -31.60
CA ARG A 388 -3.55 6.85 -31.87
C ARG A 388 -3.04 5.50 -31.37
N HIS A 389 -3.68 4.97 -30.33
CA HIS A 389 -3.31 3.74 -29.64
C HIS A 389 -4.59 2.90 -29.46
N PRO A 390 -5.16 2.34 -30.55
CA PRO A 390 -6.45 1.67 -30.52
C PRO A 390 -6.45 0.39 -29.67
N ASP A 391 -5.27 -0.17 -29.40
CA ASP A 391 -5.04 -1.37 -28.60
C ASP A 391 -5.09 -1.11 -27.07
N ILE A 392 -5.18 0.16 -26.64
CA ILE A 392 -5.43 0.52 -25.23
C ILE A 392 -6.88 0.16 -24.90
N ASP A 393 -7.09 -0.72 -23.93
CA ASP A 393 -8.44 -1.03 -23.45
C ASP A 393 -9.03 0.13 -22.62
N GLU A 394 -10.36 0.20 -22.54
CA GLU A 394 -11.10 1.25 -21.81
C GLU A 394 -10.62 1.46 -20.36
N LYS A 395 -10.09 0.41 -19.72
CA LYS A 395 -9.68 0.40 -18.32
C LYS A 395 -8.24 0.91 -18.16
N GLU A 396 -7.34 0.55 -19.08
CA GLU A 396 -6.05 1.25 -19.20
C GLU A 396 -6.26 2.73 -19.60
N LEU A 397 -7.26 3.05 -20.42
CA LEU A 397 -7.61 4.43 -20.77
C LEU A 397 -8.13 5.23 -19.55
N GLU A 398 -9.13 4.72 -18.83
CA GLU A 398 -9.65 5.32 -17.58
C GLU A 398 -8.50 5.52 -16.59
N HIS A 399 -7.67 4.47 -16.40
CA HIS A 399 -6.51 4.55 -15.55
C HIS A 399 -5.54 5.66 -15.97
N ARG A 400 -5.15 5.70 -17.27
CA ARG A 400 -4.22 6.67 -17.85
C ARG A 400 -4.69 8.11 -17.68
N LEU A 401 -5.98 8.37 -17.88
CA LEU A 401 -6.61 9.68 -17.64
C LEU A 401 -6.74 10.00 -16.14
N GLY A 402 -6.79 8.98 -15.28
CA GLY A 402 -6.81 9.09 -13.82
C GLY A 402 -5.46 9.38 -13.15
N ARG A 403 -4.33 9.38 -13.88
CA ARG A 403 -2.95 9.52 -13.31
C ARG A 403 -2.60 10.96 -12.88
N TYR A 404 -3.44 11.58 -12.06
CA TYR A 404 -3.22 12.90 -11.45
C TYR A 404 -3.46 12.92 -9.93
N GLY A 405 -3.82 11.79 -9.31
CA GLY A 405 -3.89 11.69 -7.84
C GLY A 405 -2.54 11.95 -7.21
N LEU A 406 -2.44 13.00 -6.38
CA LEU A 406 -1.22 13.42 -5.69
C LEU A 406 -1.11 12.73 -4.34
N ASN A 407 0.12 12.45 -3.93
CA ASN A 407 0.43 12.13 -2.54
C ASN A 407 0.51 13.43 -1.68
N PRO A 408 0.50 13.36 -0.33
CA PRO A 408 0.39 14.56 0.52
C PRO A 408 1.49 15.62 0.42
N CYS A 409 2.71 15.25 0.00
CA CYS A 409 3.75 16.23 -0.26
C CYS A 409 3.70 16.78 -1.71
N GLY A 410 2.91 16.18 -2.59
CA GLY A 410 2.61 16.68 -3.94
C GLY A 410 3.60 16.28 -5.04
N GLU A 411 4.52 15.34 -4.80
CA GLU A 411 5.63 15.02 -5.69
C GLU A 411 5.45 13.78 -6.60
N ILE A 412 4.44 12.94 -6.36
CA ILE A 412 4.13 11.69 -7.10
C ILE A 412 2.68 11.67 -7.63
N ILE A 413 2.45 11.02 -8.79
CA ILE A 413 1.12 10.84 -9.43
C ILE A 413 0.77 9.37 -9.74
N GLY A 414 -0.49 8.92 -9.54
CA GLY A 414 -0.99 7.53 -9.74
C GLY A 414 -2.54 7.35 -9.81
N SER A 415 -3.06 6.10 -9.88
CA SER A 415 -4.51 5.73 -10.05
C SER A 415 -4.86 4.24 -9.67
N ASN A 416 -6.15 3.82 -9.70
CA ASN A 416 -6.75 2.57 -9.11
C ASN A 416 -6.44 1.18 -9.82
N PHE A 417 -6.91 -0.01 -9.33
CA PHE A 417 -6.27 -1.35 -9.58
C PHE A 417 -7.25 -2.64 -9.72
N HIS A 418 -6.87 -3.98 -9.79
CA HIS A 418 -7.61 -5.12 -10.54
C HIS A 418 -7.69 -6.64 -10.02
N CYS A 419 -8.42 -7.61 -10.72
CA CYS A 419 -8.97 -8.97 -10.26
C CYS A 419 -9.36 -10.14 -11.31
N VAL A 420 -10.08 -11.25 -10.94
CA VAL A 420 -10.39 -12.57 -11.69
C VAL A 420 -11.89 -12.90 -12.03
N SER A 421 -12.32 -14.11 -12.49
CA SER A 421 -13.72 -14.44 -12.93
C SER A 421 -14.65 -15.18 -11.94
N GLY A 422 -15.97 -15.12 -12.18
CA GLY A 422 -17.03 -15.63 -11.28
C GLY A 422 -17.37 -17.11 -11.30
N GLY A 423 -17.08 -17.82 -12.38
CA GLY A 423 -17.29 -19.28 -12.47
C GLY A 423 -16.25 -20.08 -11.66
N THR A 424 -15.12 -19.45 -11.34
CA THR A 424 -13.98 -20.02 -10.61
C THR A 424 -14.41 -20.73 -9.34
N LEU A 425 -14.11 -22.04 -9.24
CA LEU A 425 -14.28 -22.79 -8.00
C LEU A 425 -13.13 -22.48 -7.04
N LEU A 426 -13.48 -22.21 -5.78
CA LEU A 426 -12.55 -22.16 -4.67
C LEU A 426 -12.65 -23.47 -3.88
N ILE A 427 -11.49 -24.03 -3.53
CA ILE A 427 -11.40 -25.04 -2.49
C ILE A 427 -11.39 -24.29 -1.16
N THR A 428 -12.45 -24.44 -0.37
CA THR A 428 -12.49 -23.90 1.00
C THR A 428 -12.21 -25.02 2.01
N ARG A 429 -11.97 -24.68 3.28
CA ARG A 429 -11.70 -25.68 4.32
C ARG A 429 -12.95 -26.51 4.65
N ASP A 430 -14.11 -25.89 4.58
CA ASP A 430 -15.45 -26.43 4.82
C ASP A 430 -16.13 -27.02 3.57
N GLY A 431 -15.62 -26.78 2.35
CA GLY A 431 -16.34 -27.18 1.14
C GLY A 431 -15.66 -26.83 -0.19
N MET A 432 -16.51 -26.56 -1.19
CA MET A 432 -16.10 -26.19 -2.55
C MET A 432 -17.22 -25.41 -3.25
N HIS A 433 -16.96 -24.15 -3.59
CA HIS A 433 -17.99 -23.18 -3.98
C HIS A 433 -17.49 -22.32 -5.16
N LYS A 434 -18.39 -21.72 -5.95
CA LYS A 434 -17.97 -20.72 -6.95
C LYS A 434 -17.66 -19.42 -6.23
N ILE A 435 -16.65 -18.67 -6.65
CA ILE A 435 -16.26 -17.41 -6.01
C ILE A 435 -17.39 -16.37 -5.96
N LYS A 436 -18.27 -16.36 -6.96
CA LYS A 436 -19.47 -15.51 -6.98
C LYS A 436 -20.56 -15.95 -5.99
N ASP A 437 -20.59 -17.25 -5.64
CA ASP A 437 -21.57 -17.83 -4.71
C ASP A 437 -21.14 -17.57 -3.24
N LEU A 438 -19.95 -16.98 -3.03
CA LEU A 438 -19.32 -16.69 -1.73
C LEU A 438 -19.18 -15.17 -1.44
N ILE A 439 -19.83 -14.30 -2.20
CA ILE A 439 -19.69 -12.84 -2.04
C ILE A 439 -20.17 -12.42 -0.65
N GLY A 440 -19.29 -11.81 0.15
CA GLY A 440 -19.60 -11.40 1.52
C GLY A 440 -19.60 -12.54 2.55
N CYS A 441 -19.35 -13.79 2.14
CA CYS A 441 -19.13 -14.91 3.05
C CYS A 441 -17.66 -14.94 3.48
N GLU A 442 -17.38 -15.07 4.78
CA GLU A 442 -16.05 -15.46 5.24
C GLU A 442 -15.87 -16.97 5.02
N VAL A 443 -14.78 -17.34 4.34
CA VAL A 443 -14.37 -18.73 4.11
C VAL A 443 -12.87 -18.88 4.31
N GLU A 444 -12.42 -20.06 4.74
CA GLU A 444 -10.98 -20.37 4.75
C GLU A 444 -10.58 -21.01 3.41
N ILE A 445 -9.67 -20.39 2.66
CA ILE A 445 -9.09 -20.95 1.42
C ILE A 445 -7.63 -21.33 1.63
N TRP A 446 -7.07 -22.16 0.75
CA TRP A 446 -5.63 -22.46 0.78
C TRP A 446 -4.83 -21.33 0.14
N ASN A 447 -3.85 -20.78 0.85
CA ASN A 447 -3.00 -19.67 0.37
C ASN A 447 -1.70 -20.12 -0.32
N GLY A 448 -1.51 -21.43 -0.47
CA GLY A 448 -0.31 -22.07 -1.01
C GLY A 448 0.50 -22.79 0.07
N GLU A 449 0.36 -22.38 1.34
CA GLU A 449 1.10 -22.93 2.48
C GLU A 449 0.18 -23.35 3.66
N ARG A 450 -0.97 -22.70 3.84
CA ARG A 450 -1.96 -23.01 4.88
C ARG A 450 -3.38 -22.56 4.52
N TRP A 451 -4.36 -22.99 5.31
CA TRP A 451 -5.71 -22.42 5.31
C TRP A 451 -5.69 -20.99 5.88
N SER A 452 -6.46 -20.09 5.28
CA SER A 452 -6.52 -18.68 5.68
C SER A 452 -7.88 -18.07 5.36
N LYS A 453 -8.41 -17.28 6.29
CA LYS A 453 -9.73 -16.63 6.19
C LYS A 453 -9.72 -15.51 5.16
N VAL A 454 -10.70 -15.53 4.26
CA VAL A 454 -10.91 -14.54 3.21
C VAL A 454 -12.40 -14.25 3.02
N THR A 455 -12.72 -13.09 2.46
CA THR A 455 -14.07 -12.76 2.01
C THR A 455 -14.04 -12.46 0.51
N PRO A 456 -14.71 -13.25 -0.33
CA PRO A 456 -14.87 -12.92 -1.74
C PRO A 456 -15.76 -11.69 -2.00
N PHE A 457 -15.48 -10.97 -3.09
CA PHE A 457 -16.20 -9.79 -3.55
C PHE A 457 -16.23 -9.70 -5.07
N LYS A 458 -17.24 -9.03 -5.62
CA LYS A 458 -17.29 -8.61 -7.04
C LYS A 458 -16.34 -7.42 -7.27
N THR A 459 -15.74 -7.36 -8.45
CA THR A 459 -14.58 -6.49 -8.78
C THR A 459 -14.71 -5.79 -10.14
N GLY A 460 -15.76 -6.13 -10.88
CA GLY A 460 -16.11 -5.55 -12.18
C GLY A 460 -17.28 -6.32 -12.79
N SER A 461 -17.98 -5.68 -13.72
CA SER A 461 -18.89 -6.34 -14.66
C SER A 461 -18.26 -6.37 -16.05
N ASP A 462 -18.83 -7.18 -16.93
CA ASP A 462 -18.68 -7.07 -18.39
C ASP A 462 -17.24 -7.05 -18.91
N ARG A 463 -16.35 -7.83 -18.27
CA ARG A 463 -14.94 -7.93 -18.68
C ARG A 463 -14.72 -9.10 -19.63
N LYS A 464 -13.84 -8.90 -20.61
CA LYS A 464 -13.23 -9.98 -21.38
C LYS A 464 -12.47 -10.93 -20.45
N LEU A 465 -12.60 -12.23 -20.72
CA LEU A 465 -11.85 -13.27 -20.03
C LEU A 465 -11.15 -14.17 -21.03
N TYR A 466 -10.07 -14.78 -20.56
CA TYR A 466 -9.23 -15.71 -21.28
C TYR A 466 -9.15 -17.00 -20.46
N ARG A 467 -9.43 -18.12 -21.11
CA ARG A 467 -9.37 -19.47 -20.55
C ARG A 467 -7.96 -20.01 -20.69
N VAL A 468 -7.26 -20.08 -19.57
CA VAL A 468 -5.94 -20.74 -19.48
C VAL A 468 -6.15 -22.22 -19.22
N ARG A 469 -5.75 -23.09 -20.15
CA ARG A 469 -5.86 -24.55 -20.01
C ARG A 469 -4.58 -25.15 -19.46
N PHE A 470 -4.72 -26.11 -18.55
CA PHE A 470 -3.60 -26.77 -17.89
C PHE A 470 -3.53 -28.27 -18.24
N GLY A 471 -2.30 -28.82 -18.26
CA GLY A 471 -1.99 -30.20 -18.60
C GLY A 471 -2.36 -31.25 -17.56
N ASP A 472 -3.04 -30.83 -16.50
CA ASP A 472 -3.81 -31.68 -15.60
C ASP A 472 -5.31 -31.73 -15.95
N GLY A 473 -5.74 -31.08 -17.04
CA GLY A 473 -7.15 -31.01 -17.49
C GLY A 473 -7.98 -29.91 -16.83
N THR A 474 -7.41 -29.15 -15.90
CA THR A 474 -8.05 -27.96 -15.31
C THR A 474 -7.98 -26.77 -16.27
N TYR A 475 -8.74 -25.72 -15.96
CA TYR A 475 -8.57 -24.41 -16.58
C TYR A 475 -8.90 -23.32 -15.56
N LEU A 476 -8.39 -22.11 -15.79
CA LEU A 476 -8.81 -20.90 -15.09
C LEU A 476 -9.25 -19.86 -16.12
N ASP A 477 -10.48 -19.38 -15.98
CA ASP A 477 -10.99 -18.25 -16.75
C ASP A 477 -10.65 -16.97 -16.00
N ALA A 478 -9.84 -16.09 -16.57
CA ALA A 478 -9.36 -14.88 -15.90
C ALA A 478 -9.20 -13.69 -16.87
N THR A 479 -9.05 -12.49 -16.34
CA THR A 479 -8.79 -11.29 -17.17
C THR A 479 -7.43 -11.41 -17.86
N GLU A 480 -7.24 -10.77 -19.01
CA GLU A 480 -5.98 -10.86 -19.79
C GLU A 480 -4.72 -10.52 -18.98
N TYR A 481 -4.88 -9.64 -17.98
CA TYR A 481 -3.83 -9.18 -17.07
C TYR A 481 -3.68 -10.03 -15.81
N HIS A 482 -4.59 -10.99 -15.54
CA HIS A 482 -4.45 -11.88 -14.39
C HIS A 482 -3.16 -12.70 -14.50
N ARG A 483 -2.48 -12.88 -13.37
CA ARG A 483 -1.09 -13.31 -13.35
C ARG A 483 -0.90 -14.74 -12.87
N PHE A 484 0.00 -15.44 -13.55
CA PHE A 484 0.43 -16.78 -13.22
C PHE A 484 1.91 -16.79 -12.85
N PHE A 485 2.26 -17.46 -11.75
CA PHE A 485 3.64 -17.75 -11.39
C PHE A 485 4.09 -19.01 -12.12
N VAL A 486 4.83 -18.88 -13.21
CA VAL A 486 5.16 -19.94 -14.17
C VAL A 486 6.66 -20.15 -14.36
N LYS A 487 7.08 -21.37 -14.74
CA LYS A 487 8.44 -21.63 -15.21
C LYS A 487 8.52 -22.80 -16.18
N ASP A 488 9.56 -22.83 -17.01
CA ASP A 488 9.93 -24.02 -17.78
C ASP A 488 10.91 -24.94 -17.00
N ARG A 489 11.26 -26.06 -17.61
CA ARG A 489 12.16 -27.09 -17.05
C ARG A 489 13.62 -26.66 -16.83
N PHE A 490 14.02 -25.49 -17.34
CA PHE A 490 15.41 -24.98 -17.24
C PHE A 490 15.52 -23.80 -16.26
N THR A 491 14.43 -23.05 -16.10
CA THR A 491 14.37 -21.88 -15.22
C THR A 491 14.30 -22.33 -13.74
N LYS A 492 15.23 -21.87 -12.91
CA LYS A 492 15.28 -22.25 -11.49
C LYS A 492 14.05 -21.76 -10.72
N ASN A 493 13.70 -20.49 -10.90
CA ASN A 493 12.64 -19.78 -10.15
C ASN A 493 11.35 -19.67 -10.97
N TYR A 494 10.22 -19.39 -10.32
CA TYR A 494 8.99 -19.01 -11.02
C TYR A 494 9.08 -17.54 -11.45
N LYS A 495 8.86 -17.30 -12.75
CA LYS A 495 8.58 -15.97 -13.31
C LYS A 495 7.09 -15.66 -13.14
N GLU A 496 6.72 -14.40 -13.23
CA GLU A 496 5.33 -13.96 -13.21
C GLU A 496 4.96 -13.49 -14.62
N VAL A 497 3.79 -13.91 -15.11
CA VAL A 497 3.36 -13.69 -16.50
C VAL A 497 1.85 -13.42 -16.52
N GLN A 498 1.41 -12.45 -17.32
CA GLN A 498 -0.01 -12.14 -17.49
C GLN A 498 -0.70 -13.17 -18.39
N THR A 499 -2.02 -13.32 -18.27
CA THR A 499 -2.79 -14.37 -18.93
C THR A 499 -2.57 -14.40 -20.45
N LYS A 500 -2.53 -13.25 -21.11
CA LYS A 500 -2.31 -13.18 -22.57
C LYS A 500 -0.91 -13.66 -23.00
N ASP A 501 0.12 -13.43 -22.20
CA ASP A 501 1.53 -13.70 -22.58
C ASP A 501 1.98 -15.15 -22.32
N LEU A 502 1.13 -16.00 -21.72
CA LEU A 502 1.54 -17.34 -21.22
C LEU A 502 2.03 -18.28 -22.32
N MET A 503 1.64 -18.08 -23.58
CA MET A 503 2.08 -18.92 -24.69
C MET A 503 3.46 -18.55 -25.21
N ASP A 504 3.94 -17.33 -24.94
CA ASP A 504 5.16 -16.76 -25.53
C ASP A 504 6.37 -16.78 -24.58
N VAL A 505 6.15 -17.08 -23.29
CA VAL A 505 7.16 -17.09 -22.21
C VAL A 505 8.40 -17.92 -22.51
N SER A 506 8.21 -19.09 -23.14
CA SER A 506 9.28 -20.02 -23.49
C SER A 506 8.83 -20.99 -24.57
N LYS A 507 9.75 -21.31 -25.49
CA LYS A 507 9.60 -22.42 -26.46
C LYS A 507 9.56 -23.82 -25.82
N TYR A 508 9.65 -23.90 -24.50
CA TYR A 508 9.48 -25.12 -23.71
C TYR A 508 8.28 -24.97 -22.79
N SER A 509 7.51 -26.04 -22.63
CA SER A 509 6.28 -26.05 -21.82
C SER A 509 6.52 -25.51 -20.41
N ILE A 510 5.87 -24.38 -20.11
CA ILE A 510 5.86 -23.75 -18.79
C ILE A 510 4.82 -24.39 -17.88
N HIS A 511 4.99 -24.28 -16.56
CA HIS A 511 4.01 -24.74 -15.57
C HIS A 511 3.90 -23.79 -14.38
N THR A 512 2.73 -23.75 -13.73
CA THR A 512 2.50 -22.89 -12.55
C THR A 512 3.28 -23.37 -11.31
N GLN A 513 3.36 -22.51 -10.28
CA GLN A 513 3.86 -22.86 -8.96
C GLN A 513 2.95 -23.93 -8.33
N PRO A 514 3.46 -25.13 -8.00
CA PRO A 514 2.67 -26.14 -7.33
C PRO A 514 2.46 -25.79 -5.85
N PHE A 515 1.47 -26.43 -5.27
CA PHE A 515 1.23 -26.51 -3.85
C PHE A 515 0.77 -27.94 -3.51
N THR A 516 0.63 -28.22 -2.22
CA THR A 516 -0.09 -29.38 -1.70
C THR A 516 -0.94 -28.84 -0.57
N ILE A 517 -2.21 -29.27 -0.48
CA ILE A 517 -3.13 -28.84 0.58
C ILE A 517 -2.99 -29.81 1.76
N GLU A 518 -2.72 -29.30 2.94
CA GLU A 518 -2.79 -30.07 4.19
C GLU A 518 -4.21 -29.99 4.75
N TYR A 519 -4.91 -31.12 4.78
CA TYR A 519 -6.30 -31.19 5.20
C TYR A 519 -6.54 -32.50 5.96
N ALA A 520 -7.08 -32.39 7.17
CA ALA A 520 -7.45 -33.53 8.02
C ALA A 520 -8.88 -33.36 8.57
N ASP A 521 -9.21 -32.11 8.96
CA ASP A 521 -10.52 -31.64 9.42
C ASP A 521 -11.68 -31.98 8.46
N GLY A 522 -12.92 -31.80 8.94
CA GLY A 522 -14.15 -31.93 8.16
C GLY A 522 -15.25 -32.64 8.95
N ILE A 523 -16.43 -32.83 8.34
CA ILE A 523 -17.50 -33.65 8.91
C ILE A 523 -17.00 -35.09 9.00
N GLU A 524 -17.01 -35.65 10.21
CA GLU A 524 -16.68 -37.05 10.43
C GLU A 524 -17.80 -37.94 9.89
N ILE A 525 -17.45 -38.77 8.90
CA ILE A 525 -18.35 -39.71 8.24
C ILE A 525 -17.69 -41.09 8.32
N ASP A 526 -18.49 -42.11 8.66
CA ASP A 526 -17.99 -43.48 8.78
C ASP A 526 -17.29 -43.94 7.48
N PRO A 527 -16.04 -44.47 7.56
CA PRO A 527 -15.30 -44.91 6.38
C PRO A 527 -15.99 -46.01 5.56
N SER A 528 -16.77 -46.89 6.18
CA SER A 528 -17.52 -47.95 5.48
C SER A 528 -18.72 -47.36 4.72
N TYR A 529 -19.46 -46.43 5.34
CA TYR A 529 -20.52 -45.64 4.69
C TYR A 529 -19.97 -44.83 3.51
N ALA A 530 -18.87 -44.10 3.71
CA ALA A 530 -18.23 -43.29 2.66
C ALA A 530 -17.79 -44.16 1.47
N TYR A 531 -17.13 -45.29 1.74
CA TYR A 531 -16.76 -46.27 0.72
C TYR A 531 -17.98 -46.85 0.01
N THR A 532 -19.02 -47.24 0.75
CA THR A 532 -20.27 -47.81 0.21
C THR A 532 -21.01 -46.81 -0.68
N LEU A 533 -21.02 -45.53 -0.32
CA LEU A 533 -21.56 -44.47 -1.18
C LEU A 533 -20.73 -44.31 -2.46
N GLY A 534 -19.39 -44.39 -2.38
CA GLY A 534 -18.51 -44.41 -3.55
C GLY A 534 -18.82 -45.56 -4.50
N VAL A 535 -18.95 -46.78 -3.96
CA VAL A 535 -19.36 -47.99 -4.72
C VAL A 535 -20.75 -47.80 -5.34
N ALA A 536 -21.70 -47.22 -4.62
CA ALA A 536 -23.03 -46.94 -5.16
C ALA A 536 -23.02 -45.87 -6.27
N VAL A 537 -22.21 -44.82 -6.15
CA VAL A 537 -22.09 -43.80 -7.21
C VAL A 537 -21.58 -44.42 -8.51
N GLY A 538 -20.73 -45.46 -8.46
CA GLY A 538 -20.38 -46.31 -9.61
C GLY A 538 -21.49 -47.31 -10.01
N ASP A 539 -21.56 -48.48 -9.36
CA ASP A 539 -22.45 -49.61 -9.75
C ASP A 539 -23.87 -49.57 -9.14
N GLY A 540 -24.17 -48.60 -8.27
CA GLY A 540 -25.46 -48.50 -7.58
C GLY A 540 -26.62 -48.02 -8.46
N THR A 541 -27.82 -48.43 -8.10
CA THR A 541 -29.10 -48.11 -8.75
C THR A 541 -30.22 -48.04 -7.71
N THR A 542 -31.49 -47.92 -8.12
CA THR A 542 -32.64 -47.98 -7.20
C THR A 542 -33.47 -49.25 -7.39
N ASP A 543 -34.24 -49.63 -6.36
CA ASP A 543 -35.32 -50.61 -6.48
C ASP A 543 -36.62 -49.98 -7.03
N GLN A 544 -37.72 -50.74 -6.99
CA GLN A 544 -39.05 -50.29 -7.45
C GLN A 544 -39.68 -49.22 -6.53
N ASN A 545 -39.21 -49.12 -5.28
CA ASN A 545 -39.71 -48.23 -4.24
C ASN A 545 -38.81 -46.97 -4.06
N ASN A 546 -37.86 -46.75 -4.96
CA ASN A 546 -36.84 -45.69 -4.90
C ASN A 546 -35.81 -45.83 -3.74
N ASN A 547 -35.63 -47.03 -3.18
CA ASN A 547 -34.53 -47.31 -2.25
C ASN A 547 -33.21 -47.47 -3.01
N ALA A 548 -32.09 -47.04 -2.42
CA ALA A 548 -30.77 -47.27 -3.00
C ALA A 548 -30.34 -48.74 -2.84
N LYS A 549 -29.74 -49.32 -3.88
CA LYS A 549 -29.13 -50.66 -3.85
C LYS A 549 -27.88 -50.73 -4.72
N ILE A 550 -26.95 -51.61 -4.37
CA ILE A 550 -25.75 -51.92 -5.17
C ILE A 550 -25.93 -53.31 -5.78
N ARG A 551 -25.50 -53.51 -7.04
CA ARG A 551 -25.43 -54.84 -7.64
C ARG A 551 -23.98 -55.17 -8.00
N LEU A 552 -23.42 -56.16 -7.33
CA LEU A 552 -22.01 -56.52 -7.40
C LEU A 552 -21.82 -57.82 -8.18
N TYR A 553 -21.06 -57.76 -9.26
CA TYR A 553 -20.76 -58.88 -10.18
C TYR A 553 -19.27 -59.24 -10.16
N ASN A 554 -18.92 -60.49 -10.49
CA ASN A 554 -17.52 -60.94 -10.61
C ASN A 554 -16.69 -60.58 -9.36
N ARG A 555 -15.42 -60.16 -9.50
CA ARG A 555 -14.56 -59.69 -8.39
C ARG A 555 -15.09 -58.46 -7.62
N LYS A 556 -16.16 -57.79 -8.08
CA LYS A 556 -16.84 -56.76 -7.27
C LYS A 556 -17.74 -57.39 -6.21
N ALA A 557 -18.17 -58.64 -6.39
CA ALA A 557 -18.98 -59.39 -5.40
C ALA A 557 -18.23 -59.64 -4.08
N ASP A 558 -16.90 -59.49 -4.07
CA ASP A 558 -16.05 -59.65 -2.89
C ASP A 558 -15.92 -58.36 -2.06
N LEU A 559 -16.32 -57.20 -2.60
CA LEU A 559 -16.22 -55.91 -1.90
C LEU A 559 -16.99 -55.90 -0.58
N VAL A 560 -16.35 -55.39 0.47
CA VAL A 560 -16.92 -55.14 1.79
C VAL A 560 -17.59 -53.78 1.77
N VAL A 561 -18.91 -53.77 1.95
CA VAL A 561 -19.79 -52.59 1.93
C VAL A 561 -20.84 -52.73 3.02
N ALA A 562 -21.36 -51.61 3.49
CA ALA A 562 -22.46 -51.54 4.45
C ALA A 562 -23.81 -51.96 3.81
N GLY A 563 -24.72 -52.48 4.63
CA GLY A 563 -26.04 -52.95 4.22
C GLY A 563 -26.15 -54.48 4.10
N ASN A 564 -27.32 -54.96 3.70
CA ASN A 564 -27.65 -56.38 3.64
C ASN A 564 -27.28 -56.99 2.28
N LYS A 565 -26.23 -57.82 2.25
CA LYS A 565 -25.69 -58.48 1.06
C LYS A 565 -26.41 -59.81 0.82
N SER A 566 -27.03 -59.99 -0.34
CA SER A 566 -27.75 -61.22 -0.67
C SER A 566 -26.82 -62.41 -0.93
N GLY A 567 -27.38 -63.62 -0.84
CA GLY A 567 -26.80 -64.79 -1.51
C GLY A 567 -26.67 -64.57 -3.02
N GLU A 568 -25.91 -65.44 -3.67
CA GLU A 568 -25.65 -65.36 -5.11
C GLU A 568 -26.92 -65.61 -5.92
N ARG A 569 -27.09 -64.82 -6.97
CA ARG A 569 -28.21 -64.94 -7.91
C ARG A 569 -27.67 -65.21 -9.30
N GLU A 570 -28.18 -66.27 -9.89
CA GLU A 570 -27.84 -66.75 -11.22
C GLU A 570 -29.08 -66.68 -12.11
N TYR A 571 -28.89 -66.19 -13.34
CA TYR A 571 -29.92 -66.11 -14.39
C TYR A 571 -29.22 -66.27 -15.73
N ASP A 572 -29.76 -67.07 -16.64
CA ASP A 572 -29.12 -67.47 -17.91
C ASP A 572 -28.65 -66.31 -18.82
N TYR A 573 -29.14 -65.09 -18.56
CA TYR A 573 -28.89 -63.86 -19.31
C TYR A 573 -28.10 -62.78 -18.54
N LEU A 574 -27.61 -63.06 -17.31
CA LEU A 574 -26.80 -62.13 -16.51
C LEU A 574 -25.62 -62.84 -15.82
N PRO A 575 -24.44 -62.18 -15.68
CA PRO A 575 -23.37 -62.69 -14.82
C PRO A 575 -23.85 -62.82 -13.37
N VAL A 576 -23.39 -63.86 -12.66
CA VAL A 576 -23.72 -64.11 -11.25
C VAL A 576 -23.44 -62.87 -10.39
N PHE A 577 -24.40 -62.49 -9.55
CA PHE A 577 -24.33 -61.26 -8.75
C PHE A 577 -24.85 -61.41 -7.31
N LYS A 578 -24.44 -60.45 -6.47
CA LYS A 578 -24.98 -60.19 -5.13
C LYS A 578 -25.62 -58.81 -5.15
N ASP A 579 -26.89 -58.70 -4.77
CA ASP A 579 -27.53 -57.40 -4.50
C ASP A 579 -27.19 -56.99 -3.05
N VAL A 580 -27.01 -55.69 -2.81
CA VAL A 580 -26.86 -55.11 -1.46
C VAL A 580 -27.94 -54.05 -1.26
N THR A 581 -28.75 -54.21 -0.21
CA THR A 581 -29.82 -53.27 0.18
C THR A 581 -29.47 -52.57 1.50
N ASP A 582 -30.33 -51.64 1.95
CA ASP A 582 -30.24 -51.05 3.29
C ASP A 582 -28.95 -50.25 3.54
N LEU A 583 -28.48 -49.55 2.51
CA LEU A 583 -27.18 -48.86 2.42
C LEU A 583 -27.02 -47.63 3.34
N GLY A 584 -28.05 -47.26 4.11
CA GLY A 584 -28.05 -46.04 4.95
C GLY A 584 -28.28 -44.71 4.20
N PHE A 585 -28.57 -44.73 2.90
CA PHE A 585 -28.90 -43.53 2.12
C PHE A 585 -30.05 -43.75 1.13
N SER A 586 -30.75 -42.67 0.76
CA SER A 586 -31.91 -42.72 -0.14
C SER A 586 -31.50 -42.91 -1.60
N GLY A 587 -32.37 -43.53 -2.40
CA GLY A 587 -32.16 -43.65 -3.84
C GLY A 587 -32.14 -42.29 -4.55
N GLU A 588 -32.81 -41.29 -3.99
CA GLU A 588 -32.82 -39.94 -4.55
C GLU A 588 -31.50 -39.18 -4.34
N PHE A 589 -30.87 -39.34 -3.17
CA PHE A 589 -29.52 -38.82 -2.93
C PHE A 589 -28.50 -39.49 -3.87
N LEU A 590 -28.61 -40.81 -4.05
CA LEU A 590 -27.79 -41.57 -4.98
C LEU A 590 -27.97 -41.09 -6.44
N LYS A 591 -29.22 -40.95 -6.90
CA LYS A 591 -29.54 -40.40 -8.23
C LYS A 591 -28.95 -38.99 -8.40
N THR A 592 -29.08 -38.15 -7.39
CA THR A 592 -28.56 -36.78 -7.38
C THR A 592 -27.04 -36.75 -7.53
N LEU A 593 -26.29 -37.58 -6.80
CA LEU A 593 -24.83 -37.72 -6.94
C LEU A 593 -24.39 -38.30 -8.31
N LYS A 594 -25.22 -39.12 -8.94
CA LYS A 594 -24.96 -39.68 -10.29
C LYS A 594 -25.28 -38.68 -11.42
N ALA A 595 -26.26 -37.80 -11.23
CA ALA A 595 -26.75 -36.87 -12.26
C ALA A 595 -26.19 -35.44 -12.16
N ASN A 596 -26.14 -34.85 -10.95
CA ASN A 596 -25.75 -33.45 -10.73
C ASN A 596 -24.28 -33.34 -10.29
N PRO A 597 -23.40 -32.62 -11.01
CA PRO A 597 -22.04 -32.36 -10.56
C PRO A 597 -21.95 -31.66 -9.21
N GLU A 598 -22.82 -30.70 -8.92
CA GLU A 598 -22.73 -29.89 -7.70
C GLU A 598 -23.08 -30.66 -6.43
N ALA A 599 -23.76 -31.81 -6.56
CA ALA A 599 -24.01 -32.73 -5.45
C ALA A 599 -22.70 -33.27 -4.83
N LEU A 600 -21.61 -33.35 -5.61
CA LEU A 600 -20.29 -33.75 -5.11
C LEU A 600 -19.68 -32.73 -4.14
N ASN A 601 -20.19 -31.49 -4.07
CA ASN A 601 -19.74 -30.50 -3.10
C ASN A 601 -20.11 -30.91 -1.67
N VAL A 602 -21.14 -31.75 -1.47
CA VAL A 602 -21.47 -32.29 -0.13
C VAL A 602 -20.40 -33.25 0.39
N ILE A 603 -19.58 -33.80 -0.50
CA ILE A 603 -18.41 -34.61 -0.15
C ILE A 603 -17.22 -33.71 0.21
N ALA A 604 -17.19 -32.45 -0.26
CA ALA A 604 -16.10 -31.53 0.01
C ALA A 604 -16.07 -31.03 1.46
N SER A 605 -17.17 -31.16 2.21
CA SER A 605 -17.21 -30.85 3.65
C SER A 605 -16.77 -32.01 4.55
N TRP A 606 -16.59 -33.22 3.99
CA TRP A 606 -16.23 -34.41 4.76
C TRP A 606 -14.76 -34.40 5.18
N ASN A 607 -14.44 -35.10 6.27
CA ASN A 607 -13.05 -35.27 6.70
C ASN A 607 -12.20 -35.98 5.64
N ARG A 608 -10.89 -35.76 5.67
CA ARG A 608 -9.96 -36.28 4.64
C ARG A 608 -10.10 -37.80 4.45
N GLN A 609 -10.26 -38.56 5.53
CA GLN A 609 -10.38 -40.01 5.47
C GLN A 609 -11.67 -40.45 4.73
N ALA A 610 -12.81 -39.82 5.00
CA ALA A 610 -14.07 -40.13 4.35
C ALA A 610 -14.05 -39.76 2.85
N ILE A 611 -13.46 -38.61 2.46
CA ILE A 611 -13.27 -38.26 1.04
C ILE A 611 -12.46 -39.35 0.33
N LEU A 612 -11.36 -39.81 0.94
CA LEU A 612 -10.50 -40.85 0.34
C LEU A 612 -11.20 -42.22 0.26
N HIS A 613 -12.04 -42.58 1.23
CA HIS A 613 -12.85 -43.80 1.17
C HIS A 613 -13.94 -43.71 0.08
N PHE A 614 -14.60 -42.57 -0.08
CA PHE A 614 -15.54 -42.34 -1.19
C PHE A 614 -14.87 -42.44 -2.57
N ILE A 615 -13.69 -41.82 -2.72
CA ILE A 615 -12.84 -41.96 -3.91
C ILE A 615 -12.47 -43.44 -4.14
N ALA A 616 -12.10 -44.19 -3.09
CA ALA A 616 -11.72 -45.58 -3.19
C ALA A 616 -12.88 -46.48 -3.66
N GLY A 617 -14.09 -46.31 -3.10
CA GLY A 617 -15.27 -47.05 -3.55
C GLY A 617 -15.65 -46.77 -5.00
N LEU A 618 -15.48 -45.52 -5.44
CA LEU A 618 -15.68 -45.14 -6.85
C LEU A 618 -14.57 -45.71 -7.76
N ALA A 619 -13.34 -45.83 -7.27
CA ALA A 619 -12.22 -46.44 -8.01
C ALA A 619 -12.34 -47.98 -8.09
N ASP A 620 -12.81 -48.64 -7.03
CA ASP A 620 -13.05 -50.08 -7.02
C ASP A 620 -14.28 -50.48 -7.83
N THR A 621 -15.16 -49.53 -8.17
CA THR A 621 -16.25 -49.75 -9.13
C THR A 621 -15.86 -49.35 -10.55
N ASP A 622 -15.66 -48.06 -10.81
CA ASP A 622 -15.41 -47.50 -12.14
C ASP A 622 -13.92 -47.19 -12.41
N GLY A 623 -13.01 -47.96 -11.83
CA GLY A 623 -11.57 -47.74 -11.97
C GLY A 623 -10.70 -48.96 -12.31
N SER A 624 -9.46 -48.67 -12.72
CA SER A 624 -8.46 -49.64 -13.18
C SER A 624 -7.05 -49.27 -12.71
N ASN A 625 -6.25 -50.26 -12.31
CA ASN A 625 -4.80 -50.09 -12.19
C ASN A 625 -4.17 -49.74 -13.55
N THR A 626 -3.03 -49.04 -13.52
CA THR A 626 -2.27 -48.64 -14.71
C THR A 626 -0.88 -49.25 -14.71
N GLN A 627 -0.30 -49.43 -15.90
CA GLN A 627 1.08 -49.89 -16.08
C GLN A 627 2.12 -48.95 -15.46
N SER A 628 1.75 -47.69 -15.18
CA SER A 628 2.57 -46.70 -14.48
C SER A 628 2.34 -46.71 -12.95
N ASN A 629 1.94 -47.84 -12.38
CA ASN A 629 1.68 -48.10 -10.96
C ASN A 629 0.64 -47.21 -10.25
N GLY A 630 -0.04 -46.31 -10.97
CA GLY A 630 -1.17 -45.54 -10.46
C GLY A 630 -2.53 -46.18 -10.77
N ILE A 631 -3.61 -45.49 -10.44
CA ILE A 631 -4.99 -45.87 -10.79
C ILE A 631 -5.63 -44.86 -11.74
N ARG A 632 -6.70 -45.30 -12.41
CA ARG A 632 -7.67 -44.44 -13.10
C ARG A 632 -9.05 -44.64 -12.53
N ILE A 633 -9.84 -43.57 -12.53
CA ILE A 633 -11.29 -43.58 -12.25
C ILE A 633 -11.97 -42.99 -13.49
N TYR A 634 -12.88 -43.74 -14.13
CA TYR A 634 -13.57 -43.34 -15.36
C TYR A 634 -14.91 -42.68 -15.02
N ILE A 635 -15.09 -41.42 -15.43
CA ILE A 635 -16.20 -40.57 -14.99
C ILE A 635 -16.87 -39.95 -16.22
N SER A 636 -18.17 -40.19 -16.37
CA SER A 636 -18.99 -39.46 -17.35
C SER A 636 -19.33 -38.06 -16.81
N ASN A 637 -19.35 -37.06 -17.71
CA ASN A 637 -19.43 -35.62 -17.46
C ASN A 637 -18.12 -34.99 -16.91
N ARG A 638 -17.67 -33.89 -17.55
CA ARG A 638 -16.42 -33.20 -17.22
C ARG A 638 -16.43 -32.60 -15.82
N ASP A 639 -17.51 -31.96 -15.40
CA ASP A 639 -17.55 -31.21 -14.15
C ASP A 639 -17.68 -32.14 -12.94
N ARG A 640 -18.28 -33.33 -13.12
CA ARG A 640 -18.15 -34.43 -12.15
C ARG A 640 -16.68 -34.81 -11.96
N ALA A 641 -15.93 -34.99 -13.05
CA ALA A 641 -14.50 -35.30 -12.97
C ALA A 641 -13.67 -34.13 -12.38
N TYR A 642 -13.97 -32.88 -12.72
CA TYR A 642 -13.25 -31.71 -12.20
C TYR A 642 -13.50 -31.50 -10.69
N ARG A 643 -14.73 -31.69 -10.21
CA ARG A 643 -15.01 -31.67 -8.76
C ARG A 643 -14.31 -32.82 -8.03
N LEU A 644 -14.26 -34.02 -8.60
CA LEU A 644 -13.47 -35.14 -8.05
C LEU A 644 -11.95 -34.85 -8.04
N GLN A 645 -11.42 -34.12 -9.03
CA GLN A 645 -10.04 -33.64 -9.05
C GLN A 645 -9.75 -32.59 -7.97
N LEU A 646 -10.69 -31.68 -7.72
CA LEU A 646 -10.59 -30.68 -6.64
C LEU A 646 -10.74 -31.31 -5.25
N LEU A 647 -11.56 -32.36 -5.09
CA LEU A 647 -11.63 -33.18 -3.87
C LEU A 647 -10.29 -33.86 -3.57
N LEU A 648 -9.67 -34.50 -4.57
CA LEU A 648 -8.33 -35.07 -4.45
C LEU A 648 -7.30 -34.00 -4.07
N THR A 649 -7.34 -32.85 -4.75
CA THR A 649 -6.46 -31.70 -4.48
C THR A 649 -6.62 -31.18 -3.04
N LYS A 650 -7.85 -31.10 -2.53
CA LYS A 650 -8.18 -30.76 -1.13
C LYS A 650 -7.58 -31.75 -0.13
N CYS A 651 -7.55 -33.04 -0.46
CA CYS A 651 -6.87 -34.07 0.34
C CYS A 651 -5.34 -34.13 0.14
N GLY A 652 -4.75 -33.21 -0.63
CA GLY A 652 -3.32 -33.16 -0.95
C GLY A 652 -2.89 -34.06 -2.11
N ILE A 653 -3.78 -34.86 -2.69
CA ILE A 653 -3.47 -35.84 -3.75
C ILE A 653 -3.55 -35.19 -5.13
N ARG A 654 -2.45 -35.23 -5.89
CA ARG A 654 -2.42 -34.73 -7.27
C ARG A 654 -3.02 -35.74 -8.25
N SER A 655 -3.86 -35.23 -9.15
CA SER A 655 -4.49 -36.01 -10.20
C SER A 655 -4.67 -35.19 -11.47
N SER A 656 -4.87 -35.87 -12.61
CA SER A 656 -5.14 -35.21 -13.90
C SER A 656 -6.41 -35.74 -14.56
N LEU A 657 -7.26 -34.82 -14.99
CA LEU A 657 -8.47 -35.03 -15.77
C LEU A 657 -8.09 -35.17 -17.25
N ASN A 658 -8.42 -36.30 -17.84
CA ASN A 658 -8.11 -36.63 -19.23
C ASN A 658 -9.41 -37.04 -19.93
N LEU A 659 -9.64 -36.62 -21.18
CA LEU A 659 -10.74 -37.17 -21.97
C LEU A 659 -10.41 -38.61 -22.38
N CYS A 660 -11.40 -39.51 -22.29
CA CYS A 660 -11.27 -40.93 -22.61
C CYS A 660 -12.01 -41.32 -23.89
N ALA A 661 -13.24 -40.82 -24.08
CA ALA A 661 -14.06 -41.05 -25.26
C ALA A 661 -15.15 -39.97 -25.38
N HIS A 662 -15.48 -39.55 -26.59
CA HIS A 662 -16.54 -38.56 -26.84
C HIS A 662 -17.94 -39.19 -26.77
N LYS A 663 -18.94 -38.36 -26.46
CA LYS A 663 -20.35 -38.58 -26.77
C LYS A 663 -20.53 -39.02 -28.23
N GLY A 664 -21.43 -39.98 -28.47
CA GLY A 664 -21.62 -40.60 -29.79
C GLY A 664 -20.67 -41.77 -30.09
N SER A 665 -19.64 -42.01 -29.26
CA SER A 665 -18.77 -43.19 -29.43
C SER A 665 -19.57 -44.50 -29.27
N VAL A 666 -19.44 -45.41 -30.24
CA VAL A 666 -20.04 -46.75 -30.21
C VAL A 666 -19.23 -47.66 -29.30
N THR A 667 -19.91 -48.49 -28.50
CA THR A 667 -19.31 -49.49 -27.61
C THR A 667 -20.08 -50.82 -27.70
N ASN A 668 -19.53 -51.88 -27.11
CA ASN A 668 -20.22 -53.17 -26.94
C ASN A 668 -21.48 -53.10 -26.05
N LEU A 669 -21.76 -51.94 -25.43
CA LEU A 669 -22.95 -51.66 -24.63
C LEU A 669 -23.84 -50.56 -25.26
N GLY A 670 -23.63 -50.23 -26.54
CA GLY A 670 -24.36 -49.18 -27.26
C GLY A 670 -23.61 -47.86 -27.39
N VAL A 671 -24.33 -46.78 -27.72
CA VAL A 671 -23.77 -45.45 -28.03
C VAL A 671 -23.68 -44.57 -26.78
N ARG A 672 -22.53 -43.92 -26.56
CA ARG A 672 -22.32 -43.04 -25.40
C ARG A 672 -23.18 -41.77 -25.46
N SER A 673 -23.99 -41.53 -24.43
CA SER A 673 -24.83 -40.33 -24.27
C SER A 673 -24.08 -39.08 -23.80
N GLN A 674 -22.88 -39.25 -23.24
CA GLN A 674 -22.00 -38.19 -22.71
C GLN A 674 -20.52 -38.51 -22.98
N ASP A 675 -19.67 -37.48 -22.90
CA ASP A 675 -18.22 -37.63 -22.85
C ASP A 675 -17.80 -38.40 -21.59
N LEU A 676 -16.89 -39.36 -21.77
CA LEU A 676 -16.22 -40.09 -20.71
C LEU A 676 -14.82 -39.49 -20.49
N TYR A 677 -14.52 -39.13 -19.26
CA TYR A 677 -13.20 -38.72 -18.80
C TYR A 677 -12.57 -39.83 -17.94
N TYR A 678 -11.26 -39.75 -17.68
CA TYR A 678 -10.64 -40.43 -16.56
C TYR A 678 -9.82 -39.46 -15.70
N LEU A 679 -9.89 -39.64 -14.39
CA LEU A 679 -8.90 -39.10 -13.46
C LEU A 679 -7.74 -40.09 -13.37
N GLN A 680 -6.55 -39.66 -13.79
CA GLN A 680 -5.30 -40.40 -13.57
C GLN A 680 -4.70 -39.94 -12.24
N ILE A 681 -4.50 -40.89 -11.32
CA ILE A 681 -3.91 -40.68 -10.00
C ILE A 681 -2.67 -41.56 -9.92
N THR A 682 -1.51 -40.99 -9.61
CA THR A 682 -0.24 -41.77 -9.47
C THR A 682 0.16 -41.89 -8.00
N GLU A 683 -0.08 -40.83 -7.23
CA GLU A 683 0.09 -40.76 -5.77
C GLU A 683 -1.14 -41.37 -5.07
N CYS A 684 -1.42 -42.65 -5.37
CA CYS A 684 -2.64 -43.32 -4.93
C CYS A 684 -2.49 -44.21 -3.68
N GLN A 685 -1.30 -44.32 -3.09
CA GLN A 685 -1.05 -45.20 -1.93
C GLN A 685 -1.96 -44.92 -0.72
N GLU A 686 -2.40 -43.67 -0.56
CA GLU A 686 -3.28 -43.24 0.53
C GLU A 686 -4.79 -43.39 0.22
N ILE A 687 -5.14 -43.88 -0.97
CA ILE A 687 -6.54 -44.16 -1.36
C ILE A 687 -6.85 -45.62 -0.98
N PRO A 688 -7.74 -45.89 0.00
CA PRO A 688 -7.94 -47.21 0.60
C PRO A 688 -8.80 -48.14 -0.26
N CYS A 689 -8.32 -48.47 -1.45
CA CYS A 689 -8.96 -49.41 -2.37
C CYS A 689 -8.88 -50.86 -1.85
N GLN A 690 -9.98 -51.60 -1.99
CA GLN A 690 -10.10 -53.03 -1.68
C GLN A 690 -9.80 -53.91 -2.92
N ARG A 691 -10.06 -53.44 -4.15
CA ARG A 691 -9.86 -54.21 -5.40
C ARG A 691 -8.68 -53.70 -6.22
N LEU A 692 -8.44 -52.40 -6.28
CA LEU A 692 -7.30 -51.84 -7.00
C LEU A 692 -6.01 -51.89 -6.17
N ASP A 693 -4.95 -52.46 -6.74
CA ASP A 693 -3.62 -52.46 -6.13
C ASP A 693 -2.99 -51.05 -6.12
N VAL A 694 -3.24 -50.31 -5.04
CA VAL A 694 -2.69 -48.98 -4.79
C VAL A 694 -1.30 -49.02 -4.16
N SER A 695 -0.83 -50.18 -3.69
CA SER A 695 0.42 -50.32 -2.91
C SER A 695 1.66 -49.83 -3.67
N LYS A 696 1.62 -49.90 -5.00
CA LYS A 696 2.70 -49.50 -5.92
C LYS A 696 2.67 -48.02 -6.31
N GLY A 697 1.69 -47.23 -5.83
CA GLY A 697 1.56 -45.80 -6.14
C GLY A 697 2.85 -45.03 -5.87
N THR A 698 3.16 -44.04 -6.71
CA THR A 698 4.42 -43.28 -6.66
C THR A 698 4.24 -41.84 -7.10
N ASN A 699 5.10 -40.96 -6.59
CA ASN A 699 5.17 -39.55 -6.99
C ASN A 699 5.23 -39.41 -8.51
N ALA A 700 4.34 -38.61 -9.09
CA ALA A 700 4.09 -38.55 -10.52
C ALA A 700 5.34 -38.14 -11.30
N LYS A 701 5.94 -39.09 -12.05
CA LYS A 701 7.23 -38.87 -12.72
C LYS A 701 7.12 -38.06 -14.02
N TYR A 702 6.07 -38.27 -14.82
CA TYR A 702 6.01 -37.78 -16.21
C TYR A 702 4.67 -37.17 -16.70
N LYS A 703 3.52 -37.49 -16.09
CA LYS A 703 2.21 -36.86 -16.40
C LYS A 703 1.56 -36.37 -15.11
N GLY A 704 0.81 -35.26 -15.16
CA GLY A 704 0.06 -34.72 -14.02
C GLY A 704 0.89 -34.10 -12.88
N LYS A 705 2.22 -34.03 -13.01
CA LYS A 705 3.13 -33.52 -11.95
C LYS A 705 2.97 -32.02 -11.68
N TRP A 706 2.57 -31.25 -12.69
CA TRP A 706 2.43 -29.80 -12.67
C TRP A 706 1.26 -29.37 -13.56
N GLN A 707 0.67 -28.22 -13.27
CA GLN A 707 -0.19 -27.47 -14.19
C GLN A 707 0.66 -26.84 -15.29
N VAL A 708 1.06 -27.67 -16.26
CA VAL A 708 1.72 -27.23 -17.50
C VAL A 708 0.71 -26.42 -18.32
N ILE A 709 1.04 -25.22 -18.79
CA ILE A 709 0.10 -24.43 -19.59
C ILE A 709 0.05 -24.99 -21.02
N GLN A 710 -1.16 -25.19 -21.55
CA GLN A 710 -1.42 -25.82 -22.84
C GLN A 710 -1.92 -24.86 -23.91
N SER A 711 -2.84 -23.97 -23.53
CA SER A 711 -3.40 -22.92 -24.39
C SER A 711 -3.96 -21.78 -23.55
N VAL A 712 -4.10 -20.63 -24.19
CA VAL A 712 -4.87 -19.49 -23.72
C VAL A 712 -5.86 -19.13 -24.83
N GLU A 713 -7.14 -19.04 -24.49
CA GLU A 713 -8.23 -18.83 -25.44
C GLU A 713 -9.16 -17.72 -24.94
N GLU A 714 -9.35 -16.63 -25.70
CA GLU A 714 -10.33 -15.60 -25.35
C GLU A 714 -11.75 -16.20 -25.35
N LEU A 715 -12.56 -15.86 -24.34
CA LEU A 715 -13.95 -16.28 -24.26
C LEU A 715 -14.86 -15.32 -25.07
N PRO A 716 -15.86 -15.83 -25.79
CA PRO A 716 -16.68 -15.04 -26.72
C PRO A 716 -17.74 -14.15 -26.02
N GLU A 717 -17.84 -14.22 -24.70
CA GLU A 717 -18.83 -13.51 -23.88
C GLU A 717 -18.12 -12.57 -22.89
N LEU A 718 -18.80 -11.50 -22.48
CA LEU A 718 -18.36 -10.63 -21.40
C LEU A 718 -18.86 -11.18 -20.06
N HIS A 719 -18.05 -11.03 -19.02
CA HIS A 719 -18.27 -11.72 -17.75
C HIS A 719 -17.99 -10.85 -16.52
N ASP A 720 -18.76 -11.08 -15.47
CA ASP A 720 -18.49 -10.51 -14.15
C ASP A 720 -17.16 -11.01 -13.56
N THR A 721 -16.40 -10.09 -12.97
CA THR A 721 -15.14 -10.37 -12.27
C THR A 721 -15.30 -10.29 -10.76
N TYR A 722 -14.54 -11.11 -10.04
CA TYR A 722 -14.53 -11.28 -8.59
C TYR A 722 -13.09 -11.48 -8.08
N CYS A 723 -12.88 -11.44 -6.78
CA CYS A 723 -11.61 -11.79 -6.12
C CYS A 723 -11.87 -12.03 -4.63
N PHE A 724 -10.82 -12.35 -3.88
CA PHE A 724 -10.77 -12.23 -2.43
C PHE A 724 -9.39 -11.69 -2.03
N ASN A 725 -9.26 -11.09 -0.85
CA ASN A 725 -7.96 -10.73 -0.28
C ASN A 725 -7.58 -11.77 0.76
N GLU A 726 -6.36 -12.30 0.68
CA GLU A 726 -5.85 -13.32 1.59
C GLU A 726 -4.82 -12.70 2.54
N PRO A 727 -5.04 -12.66 3.87
CA PRO A 727 -4.37 -11.71 4.77
C PRO A 727 -2.92 -12.04 5.17
N GLN A 728 -2.35 -13.16 4.72
CA GLN A 728 -1.06 -13.67 5.24
C GLN A 728 0.04 -13.77 4.17
N HIS A 729 -0.25 -14.40 3.03
CA HIS A 729 0.71 -14.68 1.95
C HIS A 729 0.33 -13.98 0.63
N HIS A 730 -0.88 -13.41 0.54
CA HIS A 730 -1.41 -12.63 -0.59
C HIS A 730 -1.51 -13.44 -1.86
N LYS A 731 -1.95 -14.67 -1.61
CA LYS A 731 -1.93 -15.81 -2.50
C LYS A 731 -3.13 -16.66 -2.14
N GLY A 732 -3.80 -17.25 -3.12
CA GLY A 732 -4.98 -18.07 -2.86
C GLY A 732 -5.37 -18.90 -4.06
N VAL A 733 -5.83 -20.12 -3.83
CA VAL A 733 -6.10 -21.12 -4.87
C VAL A 733 -7.38 -20.78 -5.66
N PHE A 734 -7.26 -19.84 -6.62
CA PHE A 734 -8.33 -19.43 -7.56
C PHE A 734 -8.49 -20.45 -8.68
N GLY A 735 -9.06 -21.63 -8.41
CA GLY A 735 -8.87 -22.78 -9.32
C GLY A 735 -7.39 -23.11 -9.63
N ASN A 736 -6.40 -22.36 -9.04
CA ASN A 736 -4.94 -22.54 -8.78
C ASN A 736 -3.89 -21.33 -8.92
N THR A 737 -4.12 -19.99 -9.05
CA THR A 737 -2.97 -18.97 -9.18
C THR A 737 -3.09 -17.50 -8.56
N LEU A 738 -2.12 -16.53 -8.62
CA LEU A 738 -1.71 -15.54 -7.53
C LEU A 738 -1.05 -14.11 -7.98
N ALA A 739 -0.87 -12.99 -7.18
CA ALA A 739 -0.32 -11.59 -7.59
C ALA A 739 0.35 -10.56 -6.52
N GLY A 740 0.66 -9.22 -6.78
CA GLY A 740 0.97 -8.07 -5.78
C GLY A 740 1.91 -6.77 -6.07
N ASN A 741 1.83 -5.65 -5.23
CA ASN A 741 1.95 -4.09 -5.31
C ASN A 741 3.26 -3.13 -5.04
N CYS A 742 3.13 -1.73 -5.03
CA CYS A 742 3.96 -0.41 -5.28
C CYS A 742 5.25 0.22 -4.48
N ASN A 743 5.81 1.49 -4.70
CA ASN A 743 7.25 2.00 -4.35
C ASN A 743 7.75 3.57 -4.23
N LEU A 744 8.97 3.99 -3.65
CA LEU A 744 9.69 5.40 -3.55
C LEU A 744 11.20 5.58 -2.91
N SER A 745 12.12 6.59 -3.22
CA SER A 745 13.54 6.90 -2.62
C SER A 745 14.24 8.37 -2.74
N GLU A 746 15.55 8.66 -2.35
CA GLU A 746 16.27 10.03 -2.36
C GLU A 746 17.87 10.15 -2.37
N ILE A 747 18.45 11.29 -2.83
CA ILE A 747 19.91 11.69 -2.86
C ILE A 747 20.26 12.95 -2.02
N HIS A 748 21.48 13.07 -1.48
CA HIS A 748 21.98 14.23 -0.73
C HIS A 748 23.12 14.96 -1.45
N LEU A 749 22.78 16.00 -2.22
CA LEU A 749 23.73 16.73 -3.06
C LEU A 749 24.78 17.51 -2.25
N ASN A 750 24.46 17.95 -1.03
CA ASN A 750 25.40 18.68 -0.18
C ASN A 750 26.53 17.82 0.42
N GLN A 751 26.60 16.52 0.09
CA GLN A 751 27.67 15.58 0.47
C GLN A 751 28.46 15.08 -0.76
N ILE A 752 28.28 15.72 -1.91
CA ILE A 752 28.84 15.31 -3.20
C ILE A 752 29.60 16.50 -3.81
N ASP A 753 30.80 16.25 -4.31
CA ASP A 753 31.62 17.25 -4.97
C ASP A 753 31.04 17.62 -6.36
N PRO A 754 30.78 18.92 -6.66
CA PRO A 754 30.25 19.36 -7.95
C PRO A 754 31.09 19.02 -9.18
N ASP A 755 32.42 18.94 -9.04
CA ASP A 755 33.33 18.58 -10.14
C ASP A 755 33.53 17.06 -10.23
N ASN A 756 33.21 16.30 -9.17
CA ASN A 756 33.30 14.84 -9.13
C ASN A 756 32.09 14.17 -9.79
N TYR A 757 32.05 14.21 -11.12
CA TYR A 757 30.97 13.59 -11.91
C TYR A 757 30.78 12.08 -11.66
N LYS A 758 31.84 11.36 -11.27
CA LYS A 758 31.76 9.93 -10.94
C LYS A 758 31.00 9.70 -9.63
N GLU A 759 31.29 10.48 -8.59
CA GLU A 759 30.58 10.40 -7.31
C GLU A 759 29.10 10.79 -7.43
N GLN A 760 28.79 11.75 -8.30
CA GLN A 760 27.41 12.08 -8.67
C GLN A 760 26.71 10.89 -9.34
N GLU A 761 27.36 10.24 -10.33
CA GLU A 761 26.80 9.05 -10.98
C GLU A 761 26.62 7.89 -9.99
N GLU A 762 27.59 7.64 -9.11
CA GLU A 762 27.52 6.62 -8.07
C GLU A 762 26.35 6.87 -7.10
N ALA A 763 26.14 8.11 -6.65
CA ALA A 763 25.02 8.47 -5.78
C ALA A 763 23.66 8.30 -6.49
N PHE A 764 23.48 8.88 -7.68
CA PHE A 764 22.20 8.74 -8.40
C PHE A 764 21.91 7.30 -8.83
N THR A 765 22.94 6.50 -9.14
CA THR A 765 22.82 5.04 -9.36
C THR A 765 22.36 4.33 -8.08
N ALA A 766 22.92 4.64 -6.91
CA ALA A 766 22.48 4.08 -5.64
C ALA A 766 21.00 4.41 -5.32
N GLY A 767 20.58 5.66 -5.50
CA GLY A 767 19.17 6.05 -5.32
C GLY A 767 18.22 5.34 -6.28
N ALA A 768 18.63 5.16 -7.54
CA ALA A 768 17.90 4.41 -8.56
C ALA A 768 17.78 2.91 -8.22
N LEU A 769 18.86 2.27 -7.75
CA LEU A 769 18.83 0.86 -7.31
C LEU A 769 17.98 0.69 -6.05
N SER A 770 18.01 1.65 -5.13
CA SER A 770 17.19 1.66 -3.90
C SER A 770 15.69 1.63 -4.23
N VAL A 771 15.20 2.46 -5.17
CA VAL A 771 13.83 2.26 -5.67
C VAL A 771 13.68 0.97 -6.44
N ALA A 772 14.55 0.66 -7.40
CA ALA A 772 14.29 -0.42 -8.32
C ALA A 772 14.17 -1.79 -7.61
N GLY A 773 14.94 -2.01 -6.53
CA GLY A 773 14.79 -3.19 -5.67
C GLY A 773 13.41 -3.31 -5.00
N LEU A 774 12.84 -2.20 -4.54
CA LEU A 774 11.50 -2.14 -3.96
C LEU A 774 10.38 -2.40 -4.99
N LEU A 775 10.67 -2.47 -6.30
CA LEU A 775 9.73 -2.97 -7.32
C LEU A 775 9.45 -4.49 -7.22
N HIS A 776 10.16 -5.23 -6.35
CA HIS A 776 9.86 -6.64 -6.08
C HIS A 776 8.83 -6.88 -4.97
N HIS A 777 8.44 -5.86 -4.20
CA HIS A 777 7.38 -6.00 -3.19
C HIS A 777 6.02 -6.34 -3.81
N LYS A 778 5.16 -6.93 -2.97
CA LYS A 778 3.83 -7.44 -3.34
C LYS A 778 2.77 -7.22 -2.25
N PHE A 779 2.20 -6.02 -2.12
CA PHE A 779 1.15 -5.78 -1.10
C PHE A 779 -0.21 -6.38 -1.50
N LEU A 780 -1.20 -6.19 -0.61
CA LEU A 780 -2.45 -6.94 -0.49
C LEU A 780 -3.60 -6.30 -1.24
N GLU A 781 -3.68 -4.98 -1.09
CA GLU A 781 -4.83 -4.20 -1.46
C GLU A 781 -5.03 -4.35 -2.97
N PRO A 782 -6.18 -4.85 -3.45
CA PRO A 782 -6.47 -4.92 -4.86
C PRO A 782 -6.27 -3.57 -5.52
N ARG A 783 -6.73 -2.47 -4.86
CA ARG A 783 -6.46 -1.04 -5.11
C ARG A 783 -5.00 -0.58 -4.83
N TYR A 784 -3.99 -1.44 -4.76
CA TYR A 784 -2.58 -1.02 -4.99
C TYR A 784 -1.79 -1.99 -5.91
N GLN A 785 -2.39 -3.03 -6.54
CA GLN A 785 -1.67 -3.95 -7.44
C GLN A 785 -1.48 -3.45 -8.89
N TYR A 786 -2.54 -3.46 -9.70
CA TYR A 786 -2.51 -3.14 -11.14
C TYR A 786 -1.85 -1.81 -11.58
N SER A 787 -2.03 -0.64 -10.97
CA SER A 787 -1.19 0.52 -11.32
C SER A 787 0.30 0.29 -11.03
N ARG A 788 0.71 -0.60 -10.12
CA ARG A 788 2.12 -1.04 -10.07
C ARG A 788 2.47 -1.99 -11.23
N GLU A 789 1.52 -2.79 -11.73
CA GLU A 789 1.71 -3.58 -12.94
C GLU A 789 1.77 -2.73 -14.22
N LEU A 790 0.98 -1.66 -14.26
CA LEU A 790 0.64 -0.87 -15.44
C LEU A 790 1.47 0.42 -15.55
N ASP A 791 1.73 1.07 -14.42
CA ASP A 791 2.43 2.34 -14.28
C ASP A 791 3.37 2.27 -13.06
N PRO A 792 4.44 1.45 -13.10
CA PRO A 792 5.22 1.10 -11.92
C PRO A 792 5.88 2.33 -11.30
N ILE A 793 5.29 2.87 -10.23
CA ILE A 793 5.76 4.13 -9.65
C ILE A 793 7.12 3.91 -8.98
N VAL A 794 8.11 4.70 -9.39
CA VAL A 794 9.33 4.97 -8.64
C VAL A 794 9.60 6.47 -8.61
N GLY A 795 10.33 6.96 -7.61
CA GLY A 795 10.77 8.34 -7.56
C GLY A 795 12.09 8.44 -6.82
N VAL A 796 13.15 8.84 -7.51
CA VAL A 796 14.41 9.27 -6.91
C VAL A 796 14.32 10.78 -6.69
N SER A 797 14.33 11.19 -5.42
CA SER A 797 14.40 12.58 -4.97
C SER A 797 15.85 13.06 -4.84
N PHE A 798 16.08 14.36 -4.64
CA PHE A 798 17.32 14.89 -4.07
C PHE A 798 17.04 15.96 -3.00
N THR A 799 18.03 16.27 -2.17
CA THR A 799 18.04 17.39 -1.22
C THR A 799 19.37 18.14 -1.26
N GLY A 800 19.37 19.43 -0.93
CA GLY A 800 20.56 20.28 -0.90
C GLY A 800 20.96 20.86 -2.27
N LEU A 801 20.04 20.94 -3.24
CA LEU A 801 20.34 21.46 -4.58
C LEU A 801 20.81 22.91 -4.55
N PHE A 802 20.20 23.74 -3.70
CA PHE A 802 20.58 25.14 -3.56
C PHE A 802 22.03 25.26 -3.09
N ASP A 803 22.38 24.57 -1.99
CA ASP A 803 23.74 24.54 -1.45
C ASP A 803 24.75 24.02 -2.47
N PHE A 804 24.40 22.95 -3.20
CA PHE A 804 25.23 22.38 -4.26
C PHE A 804 25.51 23.39 -5.38
N PHE A 805 24.51 24.14 -5.85
CA PHE A 805 24.75 25.18 -6.87
C PHE A 805 25.49 26.42 -6.34
N VAL A 806 25.41 26.75 -5.05
CA VAL A 806 26.31 27.77 -4.46
C VAL A 806 27.77 27.32 -4.57
N HIS A 807 28.08 26.07 -4.24
CA HIS A 807 29.44 25.53 -4.36
C HIS A 807 29.87 25.34 -5.82
N ALA A 808 28.97 24.91 -6.71
CA ALA A 808 29.25 24.64 -8.12
C ALA A 808 29.38 25.90 -9.01
N LEU A 809 28.64 26.97 -8.69
CA LEU A 809 28.50 28.17 -9.53
C LEU A 809 29.00 29.45 -8.82
N GLY A 810 29.37 29.36 -7.54
CA GLY A 810 30.01 30.40 -6.75
C GLY A 810 29.08 31.53 -6.29
N VAL A 811 29.66 32.49 -5.57
CA VAL A 811 28.92 33.61 -4.96
C VAL A 811 28.29 34.54 -6.02
N ASP A 812 28.75 34.55 -7.27
CA ASP A 812 28.09 35.31 -8.33
C ASP A 812 26.72 34.71 -8.74
N TRP A 813 26.51 33.41 -8.55
CA TRP A 813 25.18 32.79 -8.67
C TRP A 813 24.25 33.26 -7.55
N LEU A 814 24.76 33.42 -6.32
CA LEU A 814 24.02 34.01 -5.20
C LEU A 814 23.67 35.50 -5.44
N ARG A 815 24.59 36.29 -6.00
CA ARG A 815 24.32 37.70 -6.38
C ARG A 815 23.25 37.80 -7.46
N TRP A 816 23.26 36.87 -8.40
CA TRP A 816 22.23 36.77 -9.44
C TRP A 816 20.87 36.32 -8.88
N TRP A 817 20.85 35.47 -7.85
CA TRP A 817 19.66 35.15 -7.07
C TRP A 817 19.08 36.34 -6.30
N GLU A 818 19.95 37.11 -5.63
CA GLU A 818 19.58 38.34 -4.91
C GLU A 818 18.89 39.37 -5.83
N GLN A 819 19.31 39.41 -7.11
CA GLN A 819 18.71 40.24 -8.16
C GLN A 819 17.39 39.68 -8.74
N GLY A 820 16.90 38.54 -8.26
CA GLY A 820 15.67 37.91 -8.74
C GLY A 820 15.83 36.99 -9.97
N ARG A 821 17.02 36.40 -10.18
CA ARG A 821 17.35 35.52 -11.31
C ARG A 821 17.06 36.10 -12.72
N PRO A 822 17.43 37.37 -13.01
CA PRO A 822 17.11 38.04 -14.27
C PRO A 822 17.74 37.35 -15.49
N LYS A 823 17.08 37.44 -16.65
CA LYS A 823 17.51 36.84 -17.94
C LYS A 823 18.66 37.63 -18.61
N THR A 824 19.73 37.91 -17.86
CA THR A 824 20.99 38.49 -18.39
C THR A 824 21.82 37.42 -19.12
N PRO A 825 22.84 37.76 -19.93
CA PRO A 825 23.71 36.76 -20.56
C PRO A 825 24.39 35.81 -19.55
N GLN A 826 24.80 36.32 -18.39
CA GLN A 826 25.34 35.51 -17.30
C GLN A 826 24.26 34.64 -16.64
N GLY A 827 23.05 35.18 -16.42
CA GLY A 827 21.92 34.41 -15.90
C GLY A 827 21.47 33.27 -16.81
N ILE A 828 21.54 33.47 -18.14
CA ILE A 828 21.30 32.42 -19.13
C ILE A 828 22.37 31.33 -19.03
N ALA A 829 23.66 31.70 -18.90
CA ALA A 829 24.75 30.75 -18.70
C ALA A 829 24.59 29.94 -17.39
N PHE A 830 24.15 30.58 -16.30
CA PHE A 830 23.82 29.89 -15.04
C PHE A 830 22.66 28.90 -15.24
N LYS A 831 21.55 29.28 -15.87
CA LYS A 831 20.43 28.34 -16.15
C LYS A 831 20.85 27.19 -17.05
N HIS A 832 21.73 27.41 -18.02
CA HIS A 832 22.28 26.34 -18.84
C HIS A 832 23.09 25.35 -17.98
N LYS A 833 23.88 25.82 -17.01
CA LYS A 833 24.57 24.92 -16.06
C LYS A 833 23.61 24.20 -15.11
N GLU A 834 22.61 24.88 -14.56
CA GLU A 834 21.54 24.22 -13.78
C GLU A 834 20.88 23.10 -14.59
N GLN A 835 20.54 23.36 -15.86
CA GLN A 835 19.99 22.38 -16.79
C GLN A 835 20.94 21.21 -17.09
N GLU A 836 22.24 21.46 -17.30
CA GLU A 836 23.24 20.40 -17.54
C GLU A 836 23.29 19.38 -16.40
N TYR A 837 23.40 19.85 -15.15
CA TYR A 837 23.39 18.99 -13.96
C TYR A 837 22.06 18.23 -13.82
N LEU A 838 20.93 18.95 -13.83
CA LEU A 838 19.59 18.37 -13.67
C LEU A 838 19.25 17.33 -14.75
N THR A 839 19.64 17.58 -16.00
CA THR A 839 19.41 16.64 -17.11
C THR A 839 20.27 15.39 -16.96
N ARG A 840 21.59 15.55 -16.70
CA ARG A 840 22.51 14.42 -16.53
C ARG A 840 22.06 13.47 -15.42
N TRP A 841 21.64 13.99 -14.27
CA TRP A 841 21.18 13.16 -13.15
C TRP A 841 19.88 12.42 -13.44
N LYS A 842 18.92 13.06 -14.13
CA LYS A 842 17.69 12.40 -14.60
C LYS A 842 18.01 11.26 -15.56
N ASP A 843 18.92 11.48 -16.49
CA ASP A 843 19.24 10.50 -17.52
C ASP A 843 20.00 9.29 -16.92
N ILE A 844 20.85 9.52 -15.90
CA ILE A 844 21.44 8.45 -15.07
C ILE A 844 20.35 7.65 -14.35
N VAL A 845 19.41 8.31 -13.66
CA VAL A 845 18.31 7.62 -12.94
C VAL A 845 17.45 6.80 -13.91
N ASN A 846 17.00 7.39 -15.03
CA ASN A 846 16.19 6.70 -16.03
C ASN A 846 16.92 5.47 -16.58
N ARG A 847 18.19 5.62 -16.95
CA ARG A 847 19.03 4.51 -17.44
C ARG A 847 19.13 3.40 -16.40
N VAL A 848 19.56 3.68 -15.18
CA VAL A 848 19.79 2.67 -14.15
C VAL A 848 18.50 1.96 -13.74
N VAL A 849 17.39 2.69 -13.59
CA VAL A 849 16.07 2.09 -13.30
C VAL A 849 15.63 1.17 -14.44
N TRP A 850 15.79 1.58 -15.70
CA TRP A 850 15.38 0.76 -16.84
C TRP A 850 16.30 -0.44 -17.08
N GLU A 851 17.62 -0.28 -16.98
CA GLU A 851 18.61 -1.38 -17.03
C GLU A 851 18.37 -2.42 -15.93
N TYR A 852 18.00 -1.97 -14.73
CA TYR A 852 17.55 -2.86 -13.65
C TYR A 852 16.24 -3.57 -14.02
N CYS A 853 15.21 -2.83 -14.46
CA CYS A 853 13.90 -3.41 -14.78
C CYS A 853 14.01 -4.47 -15.89
N ASP A 854 14.76 -4.19 -16.95
CA ASP A 854 14.98 -5.13 -18.06
C ASP A 854 15.66 -6.43 -17.56
N ARG A 855 16.78 -6.30 -16.83
CA ARG A 855 17.51 -7.42 -16.22
C ARG A 855 16.62 -8.25 -15.29
N HIS A 856 15.72 -7.61 -14.55
CA HIS A 856 14.82 -8.26 -13.58
C HIS A 856 13.46 -8.67 -14.18
N ASN A 857 13.24 -8.42 -15.48
CA ASN A 857 11.99 -8.70 -16.22
C ASN A 857 10.76 -7.99 -15.57
N LEU A 858 10.95 -6.73 -15.16
CA LEU A 858 9.91 -5.85 -14.61
C LEU A 858 9.48 -4.84 -15.68
N LYS A 859 8.21 -4.39 -15.65
CA LYS A 859 7.79 -3.27 -16.50
C LYS A 859 8.60 -2.02 -16.10
N ARG A 860 9.15 -1.32 -17.10
CA ARG A 860 9.83 -0.03 -16.88
C ARG A 860 8.83 1.01 -16.34
N PRO A 861 9.18 1.78 -15.29
CA PRO A 861 8.45 2.97 -14.90
C PRO A 861 8.37 3.99 -16.04
N ASN A 862 7.19 4.58 -16.24
CA ASN A 862 7.02 5.75 -17.11
C ASN A 862 7.78 6.98 -16.56
N ARG A 863 7.86 7.08 -15.23
CA ARG A 863 8.42 8.23 -14.48
C ARG A 863 9.31 7.73 -13.37
N CYS A 864 10.52 8.30 -13.24
CA CYS A 864 11.53 7.83 -12.29
C CYS A 864 12.05 8.90 -11.32
N THR A 865 11.77 10.18 -11.58
CA THR A 865 12.38 11.34 -10.91
C THR A 865 11.32 12.30 -10.37
N THR A 866 11.58 12.79 -9.17
CA THR A 866 10.69 13.63 -8.36
C THR A 866 11.54 14.52 -7.45
N VAL A 867 10.98 15.50 -6.74
CA VAL A 867 11.70 16.13 -5.61
C VAL A 867 10.77 16.25 -4.42
N GLN A 868 11.13 15.59 -3.32
CA GLN A 868 10.53 15.73 -2.01
C GLN A 868 11.43 16.66 -1.16
N PRO A 869 10.92 17.76 -0.57
CA PRO A 869 11.65 18.53 0.42
C PRO A 869 11.69 17.78 1.76
N SER A 870 12.52 16.74 1.86
CA SER A 870 12.54 15.83 3.01
C SER A 870 13.22 16.44 4.24
N GLY A 871 12.57 17.44 4.85
CA GLY A 871 13.03 18.26 5.99
C GLY A 871 13.21 17.51 7.33
N THR A 872 13.39 16.19 7.29
CA THR A 872 13.93 15.38 8.39
C THR A 872 15.17 14.61 7.97
N LYS A 873 15.24 14.09 6.72
CA LYS A 873 16.47 13.47 6.19
C LYS A 873 17.54 14.51 5.88
N SER A 874 17.17 15.66 5.29
CA SER A 874 18.10 16.75 4.99
C SER A 874 18.89 17.23 6.23
N LEU A 875 18.33 17.06 7.44
CA LEU A 875 18.94 17.44 8.71
C LEU A 875 20.06 16.50 9.17
N LEU A 876 20.16 15.30 8.59
CA LEU A 876 21.25 14.35 8.84
C LEU A 876 22.57 14.83 8.19
N THR A 877 22.50 15.71 7.17
CA THR A 877 23.67 16.28 6.49
C THR A 877 23.71 17.81 6.51
N GLY A 878 22.73 18.48 7.13
CA GLY A 878 22.64 19.95 7.16
C GLY A 878 22.20 20.59 5.85
N ALA A 879 21.58 19.82 4.94
CA ALA A 879 21.16 20.26 3.62
C ALA A 879 19.91 21.15 3.61
N SER A 880 19.83 22.06 2.65
CA SER A 880 18.56 22.69 2.24
C SER A 880 17.54 21.62 1.81
N PRO A 881 16.24 21.78 2.12
CA PRO A 881 15.25 20.72 1.91
C PRO A 881 14.78 20.67 0.45
N GLY A 882 15.10 19.59 -0.25
CA GLY A 882 14.80 19.44 -1.67
C GLY A 882 15.62 20.43 -2.52
N TRP A 883 14.91 21.33 -3.19
CA TRP A 883 15.50 22.44 -3.96
C TRP A 883 15.50 23.79 -3.23
N HIS A 884 14.77 23.93 -2.12
CA HIS A 884 14.46 25.24 -1.54
C HIS A 884 15.71 26.01 -1.09
N PRO A 885 15.74 27.35 -1.24
CA PRO A 885 16.74 28.19 -0.58
C PRO A 885 16.58 28.13 0.95
N PRO A 886 17.67 28.31 1.73
CA PRO A 886 17.56 28.49 3.17
C PRO A 886 17.00 29.87 3.52
N LYS A 887 16.26 29.97 4.64
CA LYS A 887 15.67 31.24 5.12
C LYS A 887 16.68 32.25 5.69
N SER A 888 17.83 31.76 6.14
CA SER A 888 18.95 32.54 6.64
C SER A 888 20.25 31.75 6.46
N GLN A 889 21.39 32.43 6.37
CA GLN A 889 22.71 31.80 6.35
C GLN A 889 23.05 31.17 7.70
N ARG A 890 22.62 31.81 8.80
CA ARG A 890 22.86 31.38 10.18
C ARG A 890 21.57 31.58 10.99
N PHE A 891 21.20 30.57 11.77
CA PHE A 891 19.95 30.56 12.52
C PHE A 891 20.05 29.68 13.77
N LEU A 892 19.34 30.07 14.82
CA LEU A 892 19.05 29.22 15.97
C LEU A 892 17.86 28.32 15.60
N ARG A 893 18.07 27.00 15.65
CA ARG A 893 17.06 26.00 15.33
C ARG A 893 16.53 25.39 16.62
N ARG A 894 15.21 25.35 16.79
CA ARG A 894 14.57 24.74 17.96
C ARG A 894 14.01 23.35 17.61
N ILE A 895 14.27 22.40 18.49
CA ILE A 895 13.75 21.03 18.42
C ILE A 895 12.87 20.77 19.63
N THR A 896 11.57 20.60 19.42
CA THR A 896 10.64 20.15 20.46
C THR A 896 10.85 18.68 20.79
N CYS A 897 10.91 18.41 22.09
CA CYS A 897 10.91 17.10 22.75
C CYS A 897 9.94 17.16 23.94
N GLY A 898 9.50 16.01 24.46
CA GLY A 898 8.84 15.97 25.77
C GLY A 898 9.78 16.41 26.89
N LYS A 899 9.25 16.97 27.99
CA LYS A 899 10.06 17.24 29.18
C LYS A 899 10.70 15.94 29.69
N ASN A 900 12.01 15.99 29.99
CA ASN A 900 12.85 14.84 30.37
C ASN A 900 13.00 13.74 29.29
N ASP A 901 12.70 13.99 28.01
CA ASP A 901 12.99 13.05 26.91
C ASP A 901 14.49 12.67 26.90
N PRO A 902 14.88 11.38 26.79
CA PRO A 902 16.28 10.95 26.79
C PRO A 902 17.16 11.64 25.73
N VAL A 903 16.60 12.00 24.57
CA VAL A 903 17.31 12.73 23.50
C VAL A 903 17.49 14.20 23.89
N ALA A 904 16.54 14.81 24.60
CA ALA A 904 16.68 16.18 25.11
C ALA A 904 17.69 16.25 26.27
N LEU A 905 17.63 15.31 27.22
CA LEU A 905 18.64 15.15 28.27
C LEU A 905 20.03 14.92 27.66
N ALA A 906 20.13 14.12 26.61
CA ALA A 906 21.38 13.93 25.89
C ALA A 906 21.88 15.20 25.19
N CYS A 907 20.99 16.04 24.64
CA CYS A 907 21.36 17.34 24.08
C CYS A 907 21.94 18.29 25.14
N LEU A 908 21.43 18.25 26.37
CA LEU A 908 21.91 19.08 27.48
C LEU A 908 23.35 18.72 27.89
N GLU A 909 23.67 17.43 28.08
CA GLU A 909 25.06 16.98 28.33
C GLU A 909 25.99 17.22 27.12
N TYR A 910 25.44 17.24 25.90
CA TYR A 910 26.20 17.57 24.68
C TYR A 910 26.45 19.08 24.48
N GLY A 911 25.92 19.92 25.38
CA GLY A 911 26.18 21.36 25.48
C GLY A 911 25.09 22.29 24.92
N TYR A 912 24.02 21.74 24.34
CA TYR A 912 22.91 22.54 23.81
C TYR A 912 22.05 23.15 24.94
N ALA A 913 21.45 24.31 24.67
CA ALA A 913 20.53 24.95 25.60
C ALA A 913 19.11 24.35 25.48
N ILE A 914 18.31 24.48 26.54
CA ILE A 914 16.91 24.06 26.57
C ILE A 914 16.06 25.18 27.17
N VAL A 915 14.91 25.47 26.57
CA VAL A 915 13.90 26.42 27.08
C VAL A 915 12.49 25.79 27.05
N PRO A 916 11.51 26.29 27.84
CA PRO A 916 10.13 25.82 27.76
C PRO A 916 9.49 26.07 26.38
N SER A 917 8.43 25.32 26.06
CA SER A 917 7.70 25.51 24.80
C SER A 917 6.91 26.83 24.75
N GLN A 918 6.35 27.11 23.57
CA GLN A 918 5.43 28.23 23.33
C GLN A 918 4.06 28.05 24.02
N SER A 919 3.72 26.80 24.37
CA SER A 919 2.50 26.44 25.09
C SER A 919 2.64 26.51 26.61
N ASP A 920 3.86 26.44 27.14
CA ASP A 920 4.12 26.44 28.57
C ASP A 920 4.03 27.87 29.13
N LYS A 921 2.93 28.14 29.85
CA LYS A 921 2.58 29.47 30.36
C LYS A 921 2.24 29.45 31.86
N ASP A 922 2.37 30.60 32.50
CA ASP A 922 1.81 30.83 33.84
C ASP A 922 0.29 31.07 33.79
N GLU A 923 -0.32 31.12 34.96
CA GLU A 923 -1.73 31.42 35.20
C GLU A 923 -2.21 32.81 34.71
N ASN A 924 -1.28 33.69 34.29
CA ASN A 924 -1.57 34.99 33.69
C ASN A 924 -1.34 35.00 32.15
N GLY A 925 -0.89 33.88 31.57
CA GLY A 925 -0.60 33.73 30.14
C GLY A 925 0.84 34.07 29.72
N ASN A 926 1.72 34.44 30.64
CA ASN A 926 3.15 34.70 30.36
C ASN A 926 3.88 33.39 30.04
N LEU A 927 4.82 33.39 29.09
CA LEU A 927 5.67 32.22 28.82
C LEU A 927 6.55 31.89 30.04
N LEU A 928 6.60 30.61 30.42
CA LEU A 928 7.57 30.13 31.40
C LEU A 928 9.00 30.31 30.86
N ASN A 929 9.95 30.64 31.74
CA ASN A 929 11.36 30.84 31.37
C ASN A 929 12.32 29.77 31.95
N ASP A 930 11.89 29.05 32.99
CA ASP A 930 12.65 27.91 33.53
C ASP A 930 12.15 26.59 32.90
N PRO A 931 12.98 25.83 32.16
CA PRO A 931 12.61 24.50 31.65
C PRO A 931 12.31 23.48 32.75
N PHE A 932 12.78 23.69 33.98
CA PHE A 932 12.56 22.76 35.09
C PHE A 932 11.24 23.00 35.84
N ASP A 933 10.58 24.17 35.67
CA ASP A 933 9.28 24.54 36.25
C ASP A 933 8.25 23.40 36.13
N THR A 934 7.52 23.09 37.20
CA THR A 934 6.58 21.95 37.25
C THR A 934 5.42 22.05 36.26
N ARG A 935 5.10 23.26 35.78
CA ARG A 935 4.09 23.53 34.74
C ARG A 935 4.60 23.28 33.32
N CYS A 936 5.92 23.20 33.12
CA CYS A 936 6.51 22.95 31.79
C CYS A 936 6.27 21.51 31.34
N THR A 937 5.75 21.34 30.13
CA THR A 937 5.36 20.08 29.49
C THR A 937 6.29 19.66 28.35
N GLU A 938 6.79 20.62 27.59
CA GLU A 938 7.63 20.40 26.40
C GLU A 938 8.94 21.21 26.48
N TRP A 939 10.03 20.61 26.00
CA TRP A 939 11.36 21.21 25.97
C TRP A 939 11.77 21.53 24.53
N LEU A 940 12.21 22.77 24.31
CA LEU A 940 12.81 23.22 23.07
C LEU A 940 14.33 23.18 23.21
N VAL A 941 14.97 22.21 22.57
CA VAL A 941 16.44 22.17 22.43
C VAL A 941 16.87 23.21 21.41
N GLU A 942 17.73 24.15 21.80
CA GLU A 942 18.25 25.21 20.94
C GLU A 942 19.62 24.84 20.35
N ILE A 943 19.69 24.75 19.03
CA ILE A 943 20.87 24.31 18.26
C ILE A 943 21.28 25.45 17.30
N PRO A 944 22.47 26.06 17.44
CA PRO A 944 22.98 27.01 16.44
C PRO A 944 23.33 26.27 15.15
N VAL A 945 22.94 26.83 13.99
CA VAL A 945 23.17 26.24 12.66
C VAL A 945 23.67 27.31 11.69
N ALA A 946 24.64 26.94 10.84
CA ALA A 946 25.03 27.69 9.65
C ALA A 946 24.88 26.80 8.41
N VAL A 947 24.57 27.40 7.25
CA VAL A 947 24.55 26.68 5.96
C VAL A 947 25.98 26.45 5.47
N SER A 948 26.20 25.39 4.68
CA SER A 948 27.56 24.92 4.31
C SER A 948 28.40 25.92 3.50
N TRP A 949 27.79 26.99 3.02
CA TRP A 949 28.40 28.04 2.21
C TRP A 949 28.40 29.42 2.87
N ALA A 950 27.92 29.55 4.12
CA ALA A 950 27.79 30.85 4.81
C ALA A 950 29.11 31.64 4.89
N ASP A 951 30.23 30.93 5.03
CA ASP A 951 31.57 31.50 5.17
C ASP A 951 32.39 31.51 3.86
N LEU A 952 31.76 31.28 2.70
CA LEU A 952 32.44 31.49 1.41
C LEU A 952 32.76 32.99 1.21
N PRO A 953 33.91 33.35 0.61
CA PRO A 953 34.29 34.75 0.40
C PRO A 953 33.23 35.59 -0.35
N GLY A 954 32.55 36.48 0.39
CA GLY A 954 31.48 37.33 -0.12
C GLY A 954 30.06 36.76 0.03
N ALA A 955 29.88 35.54 0.55
CA ALA A 955 28.55 35.03 0.87
C ALA A 955 27.90 35.82 2.02
N ASP A 956 28.68 36.19 3.05
CA ASP A 956 28.26 37.07 4.17
C ASP A 956 27.62 38.40 3.73
N THR A 957 27.77 38.84 2.46
CA THR A 957 27.13 40.07 1.94
C THR A 957 25.80 39.85 1.18
N ILE A 958 25.36 38.59 1.01
CA ILE A 958 24.16 38.24 0.24
C ILE A 958 22.91 38.30 1.11
N ASP A 959 21.99 39.20 0.76
CA ASP A 959 20.75 39.38 1.51
C ASP A 959 19.64 38.42 1.08
N ILE A 960 19.45 37.35 1.85
CA ILE A 960 18.40 36.34 1.67
C ILE A 960 16.98 36.91 1.87
N SER A 961 16.82 38.10 2.47
CA SER A 961 15.51 38.77 2.50
C SER A 961 15.00 39.08 1.09
N LYS A 962 15.89 39.45 0.16
CA LYS A 962 15.56 39.83 -1.22
C LYS A 962 15.17 38.66 -2.12
N PHE A 963 15.32 37.40 -1.66
CA PHE A 963 14.89 36.24 -2.42
C PHE A 963 13.35 36.23 -2.56
N ASN A 964 12.89 36.65 -3.75
CA ASN A 964 11.49 36.87 -4.07
C ASN A 964 10.80 35.60 -4.62
N ALA A 965 9.48 35.65 -4.69
CA ALA A 965 8.64 34.52 -5.12
C ALA A 965 8.85 34.17 -6.60
N LEU A 966 9.16 35.14 -7.46
CA LEU A 966 9.48 34.88 -8.86
C LEU A 966 10.79 34.10 -9.03
N ALA A 967 11.82 34.39 -8.25
CA ALA A 967 13.09 33.66 -8.29
C ALA A 967 12.92 32.21 -7.82
N GLN A 968 12.14 32.00 -6.76
CA GLN A 968 11.74 30.66 -6.30
C GLN A 968 10.94 29.91 -7.37
N MET A 969 9.93 30.54 -7.97
CA MET A 969 9.11 29.97 -9.05
C MET A 969 9.93 29.64 -10.30
N ASP A 970 10.89 30.48 -10.69
CA ASP A 970 11.79 30.23 -11.81
C ASP A 970 12.69 29.01 -11.58
N PHE A 971 13.24 28.87 -10.37
CA PHE A 971 14.07 27.73 -10.01
C PHE A 971 13.27 26.42 -9.80
N TYR A 972 12.07 26.52 -9.23
CA TYR A 972 11.08 25.44 -9.23
C TYR A 972 10.80 24.94 -10.65
N MET A 973 10.54 25.85 -11.60
CA MET A 973 10.30 25.48 -13.00
C MET A 973 11.54 24.87 -13.65
N GLN A 974 12.75 25.35 -13.35
CA GLN A 974 14.01 24.75 -13.79
C GLN A 974 14.11 23.27 -13.37
N VAL A 975 13.79 22.96 -12.11
CA VAL A 975 13.77 21.58 -11.58
C VAL A 975 12.65 20.75 -12.23
N GLN A 976 11.45 21.32 -12.33
CA GLN A 976 10.24 20.71 -12.91
C GLN A 976 10.38 20.39 -14.41
N GLN A 977 11.20 21.13 -15.15
CA GLN A 977 11.46 20.92 -16.58
C GLN A 977 12.62 19.95 -16.83
N PHE A 978 13.75 20.09 -16.12
CA PHE A 978 14.99 19.42 -16.53
C PHE A 978 15.33 18.14 -15.77
N TYR A 979 14.92 17.99 -14.49
CA TYR A 979 15.11 16.75 -13.74
C TYR A 979 13.84 15.90 -13.61
N VAL A 980 12.71 16.53 -13.28
CA VAL A 980 11.52 15.83 -12.78
C VAL A 980 10.67 15.21 -13.89
N THR A 981 10.19 13.98 -13.65
CA THR A 981 9.21 13.28 -14.50
C THR A 981 7.84 13.10 -13.84
N HIS A 982 7.75 13.15 -12.49
CA HIS A 982 6.49 13.38 -11.76
C HIS A 982 6.27 14.89 -11.54
N ASN A 983 6.10 15.34 -10.29
CA ASN A 983 6.15 16.75 -9.87
C ASN A 983 7.32 16.97 -8.90
N THR A 984 7.82 18.21 -8.80
CA THR A 984 8.60 18.63 -7.63
C THR A 984 7.64 19.22 -6.61
N SER A 985 7.72 18.75 -5.36
CA SER A 985 7.05 19.40 -4.24
C SER A 985 7.69 20.76 -3.96
N ALA A 986 6.86 21.73 -3.58
CA ALA A 986 7.24 23.14 -3.52
C ALA A 986 6.42 23.88 -2.46
N THR A 987 7.12 24.67 -1.65
CA THR A 987 6.56 25.75 -0.84
C THR A 987 7.24 27.05 -1.28
N ILE A 988 6.57 27.84 -2.12
CA ILE A 988 7.08 29.15 -2.55
C ILE A 988 6.62 30.19 -1.53
N GLU A 989 7.58 30.89 -0.93
CA GLU A 989 7.31 31.90 0.09
C GLU A 989 7.18 33.29 -0.55
N LEU A 990 6.07 33.98 -0.31
CA LEU A 990 5.73 35.26 -0.96
C LEU A 990 5.23 36.32 0.03
N ARG A 991 5.39 37.59 -0.33
CA ARG A 991 4.75 38.73 0.33
C ARG A 991 3.45 39.13 -0.37
N GLU A 992 2.64 39.95 0.30
CA GLU A 992 1.39 40.49 -0.23
C GLU A 992 1.57 41.20 -1.59
N ASN A 993 2.61 42.02 -1.73
CA ASN A 993 2.92 42.73 -2.98
C ASN A 993 3.43 41.82 -4.11
N GLU A 994 3.66 40.53 -3.85
CA GLU A 994 4.11 39.54 -4.83
C GLU A 994 2.95 38.68 -5.36
N ILE A 995 1.75 38.77 -4.76
CA ILE A 995 0.55 37.97 -5.10
C ILE A 995 0.17 38.06 -6.58
N GLU A 996 -0.04 39.27 -7.09
CA GLU A 996 -0.49 39.51 -8.48
C GLU A 996 0.54 38.97 -9.49
N VAL A 997 1.81 39.19 -9.19
CA VAL A 997 2.94 38.87 -10.08
C VAL A 997 3.18 37.36 -10.13
N LEU A 998 3.10 36.68 -8.98
CA LEU A 998 3.19 35.22 -8.92
C LEU A 998 1.94 34.55 -9.53
N GLY A 999 0.75 35.08 -9.27
CA GLY A 999 -0.50 34.59 -9.87
C GLY A 999 -0.48 34.69 -11.39
N THR A 1000 0.00 35.81 -11.93
CA THR A 1000 0.28 35.97 -13.35
C THR A 1000 1.30 34.93 -13.81
N ARG A 1001 2.44 34.78 -13.15
CA ARG A 1001 3.50 33.85 -13.56
C ARG A 1001 3.05 32.38 -13.59
N ILE A 1002 2.18 31.96 -12.67
CA ILE A 1002 1.57 30.62 -12.64
C ILE A 1002 0.58 30.45 -13.80
N PHE A 1003 -0.29 31.44 -14.05
CA PHE A 1003 -1.17 31.45 -15.22
C PHE A 1003 -0.36 31.28 -16.52
N GLU A 1004 0.73 32.03 -16.70
CA GLU A 1004 1.60 31.92 -17.88
C GLU A 1004 2.23 30.52 -18.01
N ALA A 1005 2.70 29.93 -16.91
CA ALA A 1005 3.31 28.59 -16.93
C ALA A 1005 2.34 27.48 -17.37
N ILE A 1006 1.04 27.65 -17.10
CA ILE A 1006 -0.03 26.73 -17.52
C ILE A 1006 -0.53 27.08 -18.93
N ARG A 1007 -0.68 28.38 -19.25
CA ARG A 1007 -1.06 28.88 -20.58
C ARG A 1007 -0.11 28.37 -21.66
N ASP A 1008 1.19 28.53 -21.44
CA ASP A 1008 2.25 28.31 -22.44
C ASP A 1008 2.86 26.89 -22.40
N ASP A 1009 2.21 25.96 -21.68
CA ASP A 1009 2.60 24.55 -21.53
C ASP A 1009 4.04 24.33 -21.01
N GLU A 1010 4.55 25.27 -20.21
CA GLU A 1010 5.90 25.22 -19.60
C GLU A 1010 6.08 24.07 -18.61
N GLY A 1011 4.99 23.42 -18.20
CA GLY A 1011 4.99 22.17 -17.46
C GLY A 1011 4.78 22.28 -15.95
N TYR A 1012 4.16 23.39 -15.50
CA TYR A 1012 3.63 23.52 -14.15
C TYR A 1012 2.56 22.46 -13.87
N MET A 1013 2.61 21.85 -12.69
CA MET A 1013 1.59 20.92 -12.21
C MET A 1013 0.89 21.45 -10.98
N SER A 1014 1.61 21.58 -9.86
CA SER A 1014 1.11 22.06 -8.58
C SER A 1014 2.28 22.50 -7.70
N ALA A 1015 2.07 23.57 -6.93
CA ALA A 1015 2.96 24.07 -5.89
C ALA A 1015 2.12 24.67 -4.76
N ALA A 1016 2.53 24.45 -3.51
CA ALA A 1016 1.96 25.15 -2.36
C ALA A 1016 2.66 26.50 -2.18
N LEU A 1017 1.92 27.48 -1.67
CA LEU A 1017 2.41 28.85 -1.44
C LEU A 1017 2.16 29.23 0.03
N LEU A 1018 3.05 30.03 0.62
CA LEU A 1018 2.95 30.42 2.02
C LEU A 1018 3.41 31.87 2.24
N ALA A 1019 2.72 32.62 3.10
CA ALA A 1019 3.14 33.97 3.47
C ALA A 1019 4.57 33.99 4.06
N ARG A 1020 5.40 34.89 3.54
CA ARG A 1020 6.72 35.21 4.08
C ARG A 1020 6.60 36.35 5.08
N PHE A 1021 6.67 36.03 6.36
CA PHE A 1021 6.80 37.01 7.43
C PHE A 1021 8.27 37.42 7.58
N ASP A 1022 8.59 38.68 7.27
CA ASP A 1022 9.93 39.25 7.47
C ASP A 1022 10.09 39.89 8.86
N ASP A 1023 9.00 40.13 9.60
CA ASP A 1023 9.08 40.52 11.02
C ASP A 1023 9.32 39.29 11.91
N LEU A 1024 10.38 39.35 12.72
CA LEU A 1024 10.77 38.31 13.67
C LEU A 1024 10.24 38.57 15.09
N GLN A 1025 9.73 39.77 15.38
CA GLN A 1025 9.23 40.12 16.71
C GLN A 1025 7.85 39.50 17.01
N THR A 1026 7.15 39.07 15.96
CA THR A 1026 5.75 38.63 16.00
C THR A 1026 5.52 37.36 16.83
N PHE A 1027 6.53 36.47 16.92
CA PHE A 1027 6.42 35.19 17.63
C PHE A 1027 7.65 34.89 18.50
N PRO A 1028 7.49 34.78 19.83
CA PRO A 1028 8.53 34.20 20.68
C PRO A 1028 8.91 32.79 20.23
N ARG A 1029 10.16 32.39 20.47
CA ARG A 1029 10.67 31.00 20.34
C ARG A 1029 10.38 30.31 18.99
N LEU A 1030 10.49 31.05 17.88
CA LEU A 1030 10.36 30.51 16.51
C LEU A 1030 11.18 29.21 16.31
N PRO A 1031 10.66 28.20 15.57
CA PRO A 1031 11.40 26.98 15.24
C PRO A 1031 12.70 27.21 14.46
N PHE A 1032 12.76 28.34 13.74
CA PHE A 1032 13.94 28.87 13.06
C PHE A 1032 14.00 30.38 13.35
N GLU A 1033 15.06 30.82 14.03
CA GLU A 1033 15.30 32.23 14.34
C GLU A 1033 16.60 32.67 13.64
N PRO A 1034 16.56 33.56 12.64
CA PRO A 1034 17.77 34.12 12.03
C PRO A 1034 18.65 34.82 13.08
N ILE A 1035 19.96 34.55 13.06
CA ILE A 1035 20.93 35.15 14.00
C ILE A 1035 22.14 35.70 13.24
N SER A 1036 22.79 36.72 13.83
CA SER A 1036 24.02 37.29 13.28
C SER A 1036 25.19 36.30 13.37
N LYS A 1037 26.28 36.59 12.64
CA LYS A 1037 27.49 35.77 12.64
C LYS A 1037 28.13 35.69 14.02
N GLU A 1038 28.23 36.84 14.70
CA GLU A 1038 28.78 36.97 16.04
C GLU A 1038 27.96 36.18 17.06
N ARG A 1039 26.62 36.20 16.94
CA ARG A 1039 25.72 35.44 17.82
C ARG A 1039 25.79 33.93 17.55
N TYR A 1040 25.96 33.51 16.30
CA TYR A 1040 26.21 32.12 15.94
C TYR A 1040 27.56 31.61 16.48
N GLU A 1041 28.62 32.38 16.31
CA GLU A 1041 29.96 32.06 16.84
C GLU A 1041 29.97 32.00 18.37
N GLN A 1042 29.31 32.96 19.05
CA GLN A 1042 29.10 32.93 20.50
C GLN A 1042 28.38 31.65 20.94
N LEU A 1043 27.19 31.36 20.37
CA LEU A 1043 26.39 30.21 20.76
C LEU A 1043 27.09 28.88 20.48
N SER A 1044 27.83 28.78 19.38
CA SER A 1044 28.60 27.57 19.04
C SER A 1044 29.72 27.33 20.05
N LYS A 1045 30.49 28.37 20.39
CA LYS A 1045 31.53 28.32 21.42
C LYS A 1045 30.98 28.03 22.82
N GLU A 1046 29.81 28.56 23.14
CA GLU A 1046 29.10 28.24 24.39
C GLU A 1046 28.69 26.75 24.45
N VAL A 1047 28.24 26.16 23.33
CA VAL A 1047 27.95 24.72 23.24
C VAL A 1047 29.21 23.90 23.47
N GLU A 1048 30.32 24.25 22.84
CA GLU A 1048 31.63 23.60 23.05
C GLU A 1048 32.09 23.69 24.51
N GLN A 1049 31.91 24.85 25.17
CA GLN A 1049 32.26 25.04 26.57
C GLN A 1049 31.39 24.25 27.56
N ARG A 1050 30.14 23.94 27.19
CA ARG A 1050 29.22 23.14 28.02
C ARG A 1050 29.30 21.62 27.75
N ARG A 1051 29.84 21.20 26.60
CA ARG A 1051 29.87 19.80 26.17
C ARG A 1051 30.75 18.95 27.10
N GLN A 1052 30.19 17.85 27.60
CA GLN A 1052 30.90 16.93 28.48
C GLN A 1052 31.54 15.74 27.74
N THR A 1053 31.14 15.47 26.49
CA THR A 1053 31.69 14.40 25.62
C THR A 1053 31.27 14.59 24.16
N ASP A 1054 32.11 14.14 23.21
CA ASP A 1054 31.85 14.15 21.75
C ASP A 1054 31.12 12.90 21.22
N ASP A 1055 30.69 12.00 22.10
CA ASP A 1055 29.86 10.85 21.74
C ASP A 1055 28.44 10.96 22.31
N PHE A 1056 27.52 11.44 21.47
CA PHE A 1056 26.09 11.57 21.76
C PHE A 1056 25.41 10.23 22.07
N HIS A 1057 25.87 9.11 21.48
CA HIS A 1057 25.27 7.79 21.74
C HIS A 1057 25.63 7.29 23.14
N THR A 1058 26.89 7.46 23.56
CA THR A 1058 27.31 7.20 24.94
C THR A 1058 26.53 8.06 25.93
N VAL A 1059 26.24 9.33 25.63
CA VAL A 1059 25.36 10.16 26.47
C VAL A 1059 23.94 9.60 26.53
N LEU A 1060 23.31 9.34 25.38
CA LEU A 1060 21.93 8.86 25.32
C LEU A 1060 21.71 7.59 26.14
N SER A 1061 22.67 6.66 26.11
CA SER A 1061 22.64 5.42 26.93
C SER A 1061 22.61 5.64 28.45
N ARG A 1062 22.93 6.85 28.96
CA ARG A 1062 22.82 7.24 30.39
C ARG A 1062 21.42 7.65 30.82
N TYR A 1063 20.51 7.85 29.86
CA TYR A 1063 19.14 8.29 30.10
C TYR A 1063 18.11 7.30 29.57
N ASP A 1064 18.48 6.45 28.63
CA ASP A 1064 17.54 5.69 27.81
C ASP A 1064 17.11 4.34 28.41
N PHE A 1065 16.82 4.32 29.72
CA PHE A 1065 16.61 3.12 30.56
C PHE A 1065 15.35 2.27 30.26
N GLY A 1066 14.63 2.53 29.17
CA GLY A 1066 13.52 1.70 28.70
C GLY A 1066 12.16 1.85 29.40
N GLU A 1067 12.11 2.41 30.62
CA GLU A 1067 10.85 2.56 31.39
C GLU A 1067 10.05 3.84 31.09
N MET A 1068 10.60 4.80 30.33
CA MET A 1068 9.91 6.05 30.01
C MET A 1068 8.98 5.93 28.79
N SER A 1069 7.82 6.58 28.89
CA SER A 1069 6.89 6.77 27.78
C SER A 1069 7.55 7.60 26.67
N GLU A 1070 7.89 6.96 25.53
CA GLU A 1070 8.22 7.67 24.28
C GLU A 1070 6.94 8.28 23.69
N ALA A 1071 6.44 9.32 24.34
CA ALA A 1071 5.56 10.30 23.72
C ALA A 1071 6.36 11.03 22.65
N GLY A 1072 6.21 10.59 21.39
CA GLY A 1072 6.74 11.34 20.25
C GLY A 1072 6.25 12.79 20.31
N PRO A 1073 7.09 13.79 19.98
CA PRO A 1073 6.75 15.19 20.17
C PRO A 1073 5.45 15.53 19.43
N ALA A 1074 4.66 16.42 20.03
CA ALA A 1074 3.46 16.94 19.39
C ALA A 1074 3.81 17.52 18.00
N GLY A 1075 2.83 17.57 17.12
CA GLY A 1075 2.97 18.30 15.87
C GLY A 1075 3.40 19.75 16.14
N CYS A 1076 4.13 20.34 15.20
CA CYS A 1076 4.06 21.79 15.04
C CYS A 1076 2.69 22.09 14.42
N ASP A 1077 1.64 21.96 15.23
CA ASP A 1077 0.31 22.42 14.91
C ASP A 1077 0.40 23.93 14.72
N SER A 1078 -0.08 24.44 13.58
CA SER A 1078 -0.03 25.86 13.21
C SER A 1078 -0.66 26.77 14.28
N ASP A 1079 -1.61 26.20 15.02
CA ASP A 1079 -2.25 26.63 16.25
C ASP A 1079 -1.31 27.33 17.27
N LYS A 1080 -0.02 26.94 17.36
CA LYS A 1080 0.96 27.59 18.27
C LYS A 1080 1.61 28.86 17.69
N CYS A 1081 1.33 29.23 16.43
CA CYS A 1081 1.98 30.30 15.67
C CYS A 1081 0.98 31.22 14.93
N MET A 1082 -0.18 31.52 15.54
CA MET A 1082 -1.18 32.45 14.99
C MET A 1082 -1.16 33.83 15.68
N LEU A 1083 -1.38 34.88 14.88
CA LEU A 1083 -1.02 36.27 15.15
C LEU A 1083 -2.16 37.03 15.89
N PRO A 1084 -1.93 37.72 17.01
CA PRO A 1084 -2.87 38.74 17.49
C PRO A 1084 -2.80 39.98 16.59
N GLU A 1085 -3.86 40.28 15.86
CA GLU A 1085 -3.94 41.54 15.09
C GLU A 1085 -4.09 42.73 16.05
N GLN A 1086 -3.30 43.78 15.84
CA GLN A 1086 -3.62 45.10 16.38
C GLN A 1086 -4.69 45.74 15.49
N SER A 1087 -5.80 46.16 16.08
CA SER A 1087 -6.87 46.84 15.35
C SER A 1087 -6.34 48.08 14.61
N PRO A 1088 -6.72 48.30 13.33
CA PRO A 1088 -6.40 49.54 12.64
C PRO A 1088 -7.10 50.73 13.31
N ASN A 1089 -6.37 51.83 13.48
CA ASN A 1089 -6.90 53.16 13.82
C ASN A 1089 -7.16 53.97 12.54
#